data_AF-A0A7D9HLX4-F1
#
_entry.id   AF-A0A7D9HLX4-F1
#
_cell.length_a   1.000
_cell.length_b   1.000
_cell.length_c   1.000
_cell.angle_alpha   90.00
_cell.angle_beta   90.00
_cell.angle_gamma   90.00
#
_symmetry.space_group_name_H-M   'P 1'
#
loop_
_entity.id
_entity.type
_entity.pdbx_description
1 polymer ?
#
loop_
_entity_poly.entity_id
_entity_poly.type
_entity_poly.pdbx_seq_one_letter_code
_entity_poly.pdbx_strand_id
1 'polypeptide(L)'
;MASTPKKVIIEENECFICKNTTSYEKRIKVFGRSSINLVELIKRAVNVNLAEFEKTNAMFVCSKCYKQLTRLDGLIKSTGNLCDKLRHMFQQGGSIRLKRMAPESPQTLRLRPKALILDYEDSVQTSQSMSNVCQLPGAPDPCPSFPYPTICATSPNLSQQNRFSLVMKAFPYIQFEPPKSSTPLKKERIPSTVRPTDIDGVSKVTITVEFPSRTVRKELSTELSSIGTALVFGADGRIARAVMKNPIINRSVVKLVLKKLGKELKDLCSLKNPSILRKSAKADILNFCLEKVCIELKERTPLFYGVLMTCANAKKETTWLPSIVVAASVLLKQRNTHMNTFATVVSLTVKNRSTEAILQRFSKMKLSSSNRTTLKQMIALGKDHDILLQNMKQSISLQRQTLCKRDEMAQACKQIDHVCVADCKIAHSKINKTIEDLKNNAYPGYNISYDNIDIRRERRHMSMAVQNLDIHWVPLGVIFKNENINNEMIDILKKFQGYMPHNTNAKEEKTFEPQLLSGDQLSVERAINVIHSVSNGYNETDRLEGMIVQIGDWHTCVKILEVLFRRFYSASSARDNCTLMADRNLINRRNVKVDPHSAYRPDRDFIITEVTSRVIAAAMKVLGIETLSSVPLAFPIPANLEKEDNLTKLKFLHNASAKVVDEIVIDQSTFATLMERATSVQDKELSNNQQPNEYNRFPCRYPECPKTYKYNGKARRKHEASHDPPVVVPEEPGCDANDGESAQDKEDSDDVYNYNCALVSEGLLFINFIDAIAEGDGERIIRQYKYLMLLFKSDAPHSNKYALESLYQLLLVKGVLSKRDSHRFIWNRSVNNKGGLGMNIPLDLAVEHSNNFLKQSINHLGVNITENAVTRISKAEAPMRGVMDNIDRDLKRIRRSGKHKKKSSGTDMDVLVGKLIEEDVFSRRPGRGYKHFKNFERSPISWLDMSKIYTWINKHKDNMSIGTRGR
;
A
#
# COMPACT_ATOMS: atom_id res chain seq x y z
N MET A 1 27.44 -23.34 -31.65
CA MET A 1 28.86 -23.59 -31.29
C MET A 1 28.89 -24.28 -29.94
N ALA A 2 29.73 -25.30 -29.75
CA ALA A 2 29.96 -25.86 -28.42
C ALA A 2 31.00 -25.00 -27.70
N SER A 3 30.72 -24.59 -26.46
CA SER A 3 31.68 -23.83 -25.65
C SER A 3 32.79 -24.75 -25.16
N THR A 4 34.04 -24.47 -25.54
CA THR A 4 35.22 -25.08 -24.94
C THR A 4 35.22 -24.85 -23.42
N PRO A 5 35.58 -25.85 -22.59
CA PRO A 5 35.63 -25.68 -21.15
C PRO A 5 36.66 -24.60 -20.79
N LYS A 6 36.30 -23.70 -19.87
CA LYS A 6 37.20 -22.63 -19.43
C LYS A 6 38.40 -23.25 -18.70
N LYS A 7 39.61 -23.00 -19.19
CA LYS A 7 40.85 -23.42 -18.55
C LYS A 7 41.10 -22.56 -17.29
N VAL A 8 40.46 -22.93 -16.18
CA VAL A 8 40.63 -22.24 -14.89
C VAL A 8 42.03 -22.54 -14.36
N ILE A 9 42.88 -21.53 -14.36
CA ILE A 9 44.16 -21.56 -13.64
C ILE A 9 43.83 -21.46 -12.14
N ILE A 10 44.11 -22.52 -11.40
CA ILE A 10 44.03 -22.55 -9.93
C ILE A 10 45.46 -22.48 -9.42
N GLU A 11 45.76 -21.52 -8.54
CA GLU A 11 47.07 -21.43 -7.90
C GLU A 11 47.35 -22.69 -7.09
N GLU A 12 48.52 -23.31 -7.28
CA GLU A 12 48.82 -24.68 -6.85
C GLU A 12 48.78 -24.91 -5.32
N ASN A 13 48.61 -23.84 -4.54
CA ASN A 13 48.70 -23.84 -3.09
C ASN A 13 47.40 -23.49 -2.36
N GLU A 14 46.32 -23.15 -3.08
CA GLU A 14 45.02 -22.75 -2.51
C GLU A 14 44.03 -23.92 -2.27
N CYS A 15 43.27 -23.84 -1.18
CA CYS A 15 42.13 -24.73 -0.96
C CYS A 15 40.95 -24.40 -1.89
N PHE A 16 40.44 -25.36 -2.67
CA PHE A 16 39.36 -25.13 -3.66
C PHE A 16 38.12 -24.40 -3.10
N ILE A 17 37.70 -24.70 -1.87
CA ILE A 17 36.47 -24.12 -1.27
C ILE A 17 36.70 -22.76 -0.61
N CYS A 18 37.68 -22.65 0.30
CA CYS A 18 37.88 -21.45 1.13
C CYS A 18 39.09 -20.59 0.72
N LYS A 19 39.76 -20.94 -0.37
CA LYS A 19 41.00 -20.35 -0.92
C LYS A 19 42.25 -20.37 -0.04
N ASN A 20 42.14 -20.36 1.29
CA ASN A 20 43.29 -20.40 2.22
C ASN A 20 44.43 -21.33 1.79
N THR A 21 45.63 -20.74 1.64
CA THR A 21 46.88 -21.43 1.36
C THR A 21 47.16 -22.51 2.41
N THR A 22 47.55 -23.72 2.00
CA THR A 22 47.67 -24.88 2.91
C THR A 22 48.96 -25.69 2.64
N SER A 23 49.70 -26.09 3.68
CA SER A 23 50.89 -26.93 3.54
C SER A 23 50.55 -28.32 2.94
N TYR A 24 51.49 -28.90 2.18
CA TYR A 24 51.24 -30.08 1.34
C TYR A 24 50.63 -31.28 2.09
N GLU A 25 51.12 -31.56 3.30
CA GLU A 25 50.65 -32.64 4.19
C GLU A 25 49.18 -32.53 4.62
N LYS A 26 48.58 -31.32 4.54
CA LYS A 26 47.22 -31.03 5.02
C LYS A 26 46.21 -30.88 3.87
N ARG A 27 46.60 -31.29 2.66
CA ARG A 27 45.81 -31.25 1.41
C ARG A 27 45.11 -32.58 1.16
N ILE A 28 43.80 -32.55 0.96
CA ILE A 28 43.02 -33.75 0.60
C ILE A 28 42.57 -33.59 -0.85
N LYS A 29 43.12 -34.43 -1.75
CA LYS A 29 42.85 -34.38 -3.19
C LYS A 29 41.37 -34.65 -3.49
N VAL A 30 40.73 -33.76 -4.25
CA VAL A 30 39.29 -33.84 -4.56
C VAL A 30 38.98 -35.05 -5.46
N PHE A 31 39.88 -35.36 -6.39
CA PHE A 31 39.81 -36.55 -7.25
C PHE A 31 40.60 -37.75 -6.70
N GLY A 32 40.99 -37.73 -5.42
CA GLY A 32 41.73 -38.81 -4.76
C GLY A 32 40.85 -39.96 -4.26
N ARG A 33 41.48 -41.03 -3.77
CA ARG A 33 40.78 -42.10 -3.04
C ARG A 33 40.34 -41.58 -1.67
N SER A 34 39.04 -41.31 -1.51
CA SER A 34 38.40 -40.93 -0.24
C SER A 34 37.22 -41.86 0.05
N SER A 35 36.88 -42.05 1.33
CA SER A 35 35.70 -42.80 1.77
C SER A 35 34.38 -42.05 1.58
N ILE A 36 34.43 -40.78 1.16
CA ILE A 36 33.26 -39.96 0.81
C ILE A 36 33.42 -39.38 -0.60
N ASN A 37 32.30 -39.25 -1.32
CA ASN A 37 32.30 -38.70 -2.68
C ASN A 37 32.46 -37.16 -2.64
N LEU A 38 33.69 -36.69 -2.52
CA LEU A 38 34.01 -35.26 -2.47
C LEU A 38 33.50 -34.48 -3.68
N VAL A 39 33.50 -35.09 -4.87
CA VAL A 39 33.03 -34.44 -6.11
C VAL A 39 31.54 -34.08 -6.01
N GLU A 40 30.71 -35.03 -5.59
CA GLU A 40 29.27 -34.81 -5.41
C GLU A 40 28.96 -33.94 -4.19
N LEU A 41 29.74 -34.04 -3.11
CA LEU A 41 29.57 -33.22 -1.91
C LEU A 41 29.93 -31.75 -2.16
N ILE A 42 30.99 -31.46 -2.91
CA ILE A 42 31.36 -30.10 -3.33
C ILE A 42 30.27 -29.52 -4.24
N LYS A 43 29.81 -30.32 -5.22
CA LYS A 43 28.71 -29.92 -6.11
C LYS A 43 27.43 -29.56 -5.35
N ARG A 44 27.12 -30.26 -4.26
CA ARG A 44 25.97 -29.93 -3.38
C ARG A 44 26.23 -28.77 -2.43
N ALA A 45 27.47 -28.56 -1.99
CA ALA A 45 27.82 -27.54 -1.00
C ALA A 45 28.03 -26.13 -1.58
N VAL A 46 28.51 -26.03 -2.83
CA VAL A 46 28.83 -24.74 -3.49
C VAL A 46 28.32 -24.62 -4.92
N ASN A 47 27.46 -25.55 -5.38
CA ASN A 47 26.85 -25.58 -6.72
C ASN A 47 27.84 -25.60 -7.91
N VAL A 48 29.13 -25.91 -7.69
CA VAL A 48 30.13 -25.99 -8.76
C VAL A 48 30.19 -27.41 -9.35
N ASN A 49 29.97 -27.52 -10.66
CA ASN A 49 30.03 -28.79 -11.37
C ASN A 49 31.47 -29.17 -11.74
N LEU A 50 32.16 -29.88 -10.85
CA LEU A 50 33.56 -30.30 -11.04
C LEU A 50 33.83 -31.23 -12.25
N ALA A 51 32.79 -31.66 -12.97
CA ALA A 51 32.94 -32.37 -14.25
C ALA A 51 33.35 -31.45 -15.41
N GLU A 52 33.28 -30.12 -15.24
CA GLU A 52 33.73 -29.11 -16.22
C GLU A 52 35.21 -28.75 -16.06
N PHE A 53 35.89 -29.31 -15.05
CA PHE A 53 37.31 -29.12 -14.75
C PHE A 53 38.11 -30.32 -15.22
N GLU A 54 39.30 -30.08 -15.77
CA GLU A 54 40.27 -31.14 -16.07
C GLU A 54 40.72 -31.84 -14.78
N LYS A 55 40.88 -33.17 -14.83
CA LYS A 55 41.17 -34.03 -13.66
C LYS A 55 42.62 -33.90 -13.18
N THR A 56 43.02 -32.69 -12.80
CA THR A 56 44.37 -32.36 -12.36
C THR A 56 44.64 -32.88 -10.95
N ASN A 57 45.88 -33.34 -10.72
CA ASN A 57 46.34 -33.78 -9.39
C ASN A 57 46.48 -32.62 -8.38
N ALA A 58 46.40 -31.37 -8.85
CA ALA A 58 46.53 -30.15 -8.06
C ALA A 58 45.26 -29.79 -7.27
N MET A 59 44.07 -30.28 -7.66
CA MET A 59 42.82 -29.84 -7.02
C MET A 59 42.59 -30.50 -5.65
N PHE A 60 42.68 -29.72 -4.57
CA PHE A 60 42.55 -30.20 -3.18
C PHE A 60 41.61 -29.33 -2.32
N VAL A 61 41.16 -29.89 -1.21
CA VAL A 61 40.52 -29.17 -0.09
C VAL A 61 41.35 -29.30 1.18
N CYS A 62 41.36 -28.26 2.01
CA CYS A 62 42.02 -28.30 3.32
C CYS A 62 41.22 -29.15 4.32
N SER A 63 41.90 -29.63 5.36
CA SER A 63 41.30 -30.49 6.39
C SER A 63 40.09 -29.87 7.13
N LYS A 64 40.02 -28.54 7.25
CA LYS A 64 38.83 -27.84 7.81
C LYS A 64 37.61 -28.01 6.91
N CYS A 65 37.75 -27.77 5.60
CA CYS A 65 36.67 -27.93 4.64
C CYS A 65 36.25 -29.40 4.48
N TYR A 66 37.20 -30.33 4.45
CA TYR A 66 36.91 -31.77 4.41
C TYR A 66 36.01 -32.21 5.57
N LYS A 67 36.30 -31.79 6.81
CA LYS A 67 35.46 -32.11 7.98
C LYS A 67 34.01 -31.62 7.84
N GLN A 68 33.79 -30.47 7.19
CA GLN A 68 32.43 -29.98 6.93
C GLN A 68 31.73 -30.80 5.83
N LEU A 69 32.44 -31.23 4.78
CA LEU A 69 31.89 -32.14 3.77
C LEU A 69 31.52 -33.52 4.36
N THR A 70 32.32 -34.06 5.29
CA THR A 70 31.97 -35.28 6.04
C THR A 70 30.72 -35.10 6.89
N ARG A 71 30.53 -33.93 7.52
CA ARG A 71 29.33 -33.60 8.28
C ARG A 71 28.09 -33.48 7.39
N LEU A 72 28.23 -32.90 6.20
CA LEU A 72 27.18 -32.78 5.19
C LEU A 72 26.72 -34.16 4.68
N ASP A 73 27.66 -35.06 4.38
CA ASP A 73 27.37 -36.46 4.00
C ASP A 73 26.54 -37.20 5.07
N GLY A 74 26.90 -37.05 6.35
CA GLY A 74 26.13 -37.59 7.47
C GLY A 74 24.68 -37.06 7.51
N LEU A 75 24.49 -35.74 7.37
CA LEU A 75 23.15 -35.12 7.37
C LEU A 75 22.31 -35.57 6.16
N ILE A 76 22.90 -35.73 4.99
CA ILE A 76 22.24 -36.25 3.79
C ILE A 76 21.73 -37.68 4.05
N LYS A 77 22.56 -38.55 4.63
CA LYS A 77 22.20 -39.94 4.98
C LYS A 77 21.09 -39.99 6.04
N SER A 78 21.18 -39.19 7.10
CA SER A 78 20.11 -39.09 8.12
C SER A 78 18.78 -38.62 7.53
N THR A 79 18.81 -37.67 6.59
CA THR A 79 17.61 -37.15 5.92
C THR A 79 16.99 -38.20 4.99
N GLY A 80 17.82 -38.95 4.26
CA GLY A 80 17.37 -40.10 3.45
C GLY A 80 16.62 -41.12 4.29
N ASN A 81 17.23 -41.60 5.37
CA ASN A 81 16.64 -42.58 6.29
C ASN A 81 15.29 -42.11 6.88
N LEU A 82 15.11 -40.80 7.12
CA LEU A 82 13.83 -40.23 7.58
C LEU A 82 12.77 -40.27 6.46
N CYS A 83 13.13 -39.89 5.24
CA CYS A 83 12.25 -39.97 4.07
C CYS A 83 11.86 -41.42 3.71
N ASP A 84 12.76 -42.39 3.92
CA ASP A 84 12.48 -43.82 3.75
C ASP A 84 11.49 -44.32 4.82
N LYS A 85 11.68 -43.97 6.10
CA LYS A 85 10.71 -44.25 7.18
C LYS A 85 9.34 -43.66 6.88
N LEU A 86 9.26 -42.42 6.42
CA LEU A 86 7.99 -41.78 6.04
C LEU A 86 7.31 -42.47 4.86
N ARG A 87 8.07 -42.94 3.86
CA ARG A 87 7.52 -43.75 2.75
C ARG A 87 7.02 -45.11 3.22
N HIS A 88 7.72 -45.78 4.14
CA HIS A 88 7.27 -47.04 4.74
C HIS A 88 5.99 -46.87 5.56
N MET A 89 5.91 -45.83 6.40
CA MET A 89 4.69 -45.48 7.14
C MET A 89 3.50 -45.18 6.21
N PHE A 90 3.74 -44.50 5.08
CA PHE A 90 2.72 -44.26 4.07
C PHE A 90 2.26 -45.54 3.37
N GLN A 91 3.17 -46.47 3.08
CA GLN A 91 2.86 -47.77 2.46
C GLN A 91 2.12 -48.74 3.41
N GLN A 92 2.35 -48.65 4.71
CA GLN A 92 1.57 -49.39 5.72
C GLN A 92 0.21 -48.74 6.02
N GLY A 93 -0.01 -47.48 5.62
CA GLY A 93 -1.32 -46.83 5.62
C GLY A 93 -2.21 -47.38 4.50
N GLY A 94 -3.18 -48.24 4.86
CA GLY A 94 -4.00 -49.00 3.91
C GLY A 94 -4.64 -48.19 2.77
N SER A 95 -4.73 -48.85 1.60
CA SER A 95 -5.03 -48.28 0.27
C SER A 95 -6.10 -47.18 0.24
N ILE A 96 -5.65 -45.94 0.02
CA ILE A 96 -6.52 -44.81 -0.33
C ILE A 96 -7.05 -45.02 -1.76
N ARG A 97 -8.36 -45.25 -1.90
CA ARG A 97 -9.05 -45.32 -3.21
C ARG A 97 -8.99 -43.96 -3.94
N LEU A 98 -7.92 -43.74 -4.71
CA LEU A 98 -7.84 -42.66 -5.68
C LEU A 98 -8.90 -42.89 -6.78
N LYS A 99 -9.87 -41.98 -6.87
CA LYS A 99 -10.95 -42.03 -7.85
C LYS A 99 -10.38 -41.67 -9.23
N ARG A 100 -10.14 -42.68 -10.08
CA ARG A 100 -9.72 -42.48 -11.48
C ARG A 100 -10.73 -41.60 -12.21
N MET A 101 -10.27 -40.56 -12.88
CA MET A 101 -10.98 -39.95 -14.00
C MET A 101 -10.58 -40.70 -15.29
N ALA A 102 -11.41 -40.60 -16.33
CA ALA A 102 -11.24 -41.39 -17.55
C ALA A 102 -9.99 -40.97 -18.34
N PRO A 103 -9.32 -41.91 -19.04
CA PRO A 103 -8.21 -41.58 -19.93
C PRO A 103 -8.73 -41.22 -21.34
N GLU A 104 -8.49 -39.98 -21.75
CA GLU A 104 -8.40 -39.67 -23.19
C GLU A 104 -7.00 -40.08 -23.69
N SER A 105 -6.92 -40.48 -24.96
CA SER A 105 -5.79 -41.22 -25.54
C SER A 105 -5.12 -40.39 -26.66
N PRO A 106 -3.96 -40.78 -27.23
CA PRO A 106 -2.77 -39.99 -26.94
C PRO A 106 -1.92 -39.56 -28.15
N GLN A 107 -1.23 -38.41 -28.03
CA GLN A 107 0.06 -38.23 -28.70
C GLN A 107 1.01 -37.23 -28.01
N THR A 108 1.95 -37.81 -27.25
CA THR A 108 3.35 -37.37 -27.06
C THR A 108 3.70 -35.88 -26.99
N LEU A 109 3.98 -35.39 -25.76
CA LEU A 109 5.13 -34.52 -25.51
C LEU A 109 5.74 -34.85 -24.14
N ARG A 110 7.02 -35.25 -24.12
CA ARG A 110 7.74 -35.63 -22.87
C ARG A 110 8.40 -34.43 -22.23
N LEU A 111 7.87 -33.94 -21.10
CA LEU A 111 8.60 -33.07 -20.18
C LEU A 111 8.67 -33.72 -18.78
N ARG A 112 9.88 -33.82 -18.23
CA ARG A 112 10.10 -34.24 -16.83
C ARG A 112 10.05 -33.00 -15.93
N PRO A 113 9.31 -33.01 -14.80
CA PRO A 113 9.41 -31.93 -13.83
C PRO A 113 10.77 -31.97 -13.11
N LYS A 114 11.49 -30.85 -13.07
CA LYS A 114 12.52 -30.60 -12.05
C LYS A 114 11.84 -29.90 -10.87
N ALA A 115 12.11 -30.36 -9.65
CA ALA A 115 11.67 -29.69 -8.44
C ALA A 115 12.47 -28.40 -8.21
N LEU A 116 11.80 -27.38 -7.67
CA LEU A 116 12.45 -26.19 -7.12
C LEU A 116 13.11 -26.52 -5.77
N ILE A 117 14.32 -26.04 -5.56
CA ILE A 117 14.96 -25.93 -4.25
C ILE A 117 14.98 -24.45 -3.86
N LEU A 118 14.77 -24.18 -2.58
CA LEU A 118 14.83 -22.85 -1.97
C LEU A 118 16.10 -22.76 -1.14
N ASP A 119 16.99 -21.83 -1.49
CA ASP A 119 18.11 -21.44 -0.65
C ASP A 119 17.76 -20.18 0.15
N TYR A 120 18.33 -20.08 1.36
CA TYR A 120 18.01 -19.10 2.39
C TYR A 120 19.27 -18.83 3.20
N GLU A 121 19.70 -17.57 3.27
CA GLU A 121 20.76 -17.13 4.18
C GLU A 121 20.25 -16.05 5.12
N ASP A 122 20.59 -16.19 6.40
CA ASP A 122 20.11 -15.39 7.51
C ASP A 122 21.28 -14.61 8.13
N SER A 123 21.05 -13.37 8.57
CA SER A 123 22.09 -12.57 9.25
C SER A 123 21.51 -11.72 10.38
N VAL A 124 21.04 -12.40 11.43
CA VAL A 124 20.53 -11.75 12.65
C VAL A 124 21.66 -11.44 13.61
N GLN A 125 21.93 -10.14 13.83
CA GLN A 125 22.71 -9.69 14.99
C GLN A 125 21.81 -9.59 16.23
N THR A 126 22.00 -10.49 17.19
CA THR A 126 21.37 -10.43 18.51
C THR A 126 22.12 -9.46 19.43
N SER A 127 21.43 -8.41 19.89
CA SER A 127 21.91 -7.58 21.00
C SER A 127 21.53 -8.21 22.34
N GLN A 128 22.48 -8.22 23.28
CA GLN A 128 22.30 -8.82 24.60
C GLN A 128 21.51 -7.91 25.54
N SER A 129 20.68 -8.51 26.40
CA SER A 129 20.23 -7.91 27.65
C SER A 129 20.15 -9.02 28.71
N MET A 130 21.00 -8.93 29.74
CA MET A 130 21.03 -9.89 30.85
C MET A 130 20.09 -9.48 31.99
N SER A 131 20.04 -10.34 33.02
CA SER A 131 19.29 -10.21 34.29
C SER A 131 17.75 -10.40 34.18
N ASN A 132 17.08 -11.12 35.07
CA ASN A 132 17.57 -11.91 36.20
C ASN A 132 16.80 -13.23 36.39
N VAL A 133 17.45 -14.18 37.06
CA VAL A 133 16.88 -15.50 37.41
C VAL A 133 16.03 -15.38 38.68
N CYS A 134 14.90 -16.09 38.72
CA CYS A 134 14.25 -16.47 39.98
C CYS A 134 13.78 -17.92 39.84
N GLN A 135 14.22 -18.80 40.75
CA GLN A 135 13.94 -20.24 40.70
C GLN A 135 12.66 -20.58 41.48
N LEU A 136 11.91 -21.58 41.01
CA LEU A 136 10.98 -22.36 41.83
C LEU A 136 11.12 -23.85 41.47
N PRO A 137 11.11 -24.77 42.45
CA PRO A 137 11.46 -26.19 42.23
C PRO A 137 10.26 -27.13 42.08
N GLY A 138 10.53 -28.34 41.57
CA GLY A 138 9.83 -29.57 41.97
C GLY A 138 8.46 -29.87 41.33
N ALA A 139 8.42 -30.86 40.44
CA ALA A 139 7.27 -31.78 40.36
C ALA A 139 7.47 -32.92 41.37
N PRO A 140 6.39 -33.60 41.82
CA PRO A 140 6.14 -34.91 41.21
C PRO A 140 4.65 -35.32 41.06
N ASP A 141 4.34 -35.86 39.88
CA ASP A 141 3.52 -37.07 39.63
C ASP A 141 2.04 -37.09 40.13
N PRO A 142 1.24 -38.17 39.94
CA PRO A 142 0.14 -38.05 38.98
C PRO A 142 -1.26 -38.31 39.56
N CYS A 143 -2.31 -37.99 38.80
CA CYS A 143 -3.70 -38.35 39.12
C CYS A 143 -4.36 -39.18 38.01
N PRO A 144 -5.30 -40.09 38.34
CA PRO A 144 -5.58 -41.26 37.53
C PRO A 144 -6.62 -41.06 36.41
N SER A 145 -6.54 -41.93 35.40
CA SER A 145 -7.48 -42.03 34.28
C SER A 145 -8.72 -42.86 34.62
N PHE A 146 -9.91 -42.34 34.30
CA PHE A 146 -11.19 -43.07 34.26
C PHE A 146 -12.00 -42.63 33.02
N PRO A 147 -13.01 -43.39 32.54
CA PRO A 147 -13.10 -43.70 31.11
C PRO A 147 -14.17 -42.89 30.34
N TYR A 148 -14.07 -42.92 29.01
CA TYR A 148 -15.12 -42.48 28.10
C TYR A 148 -16.28 -43.50 28.03
N PRO A 149 -17.54 -43.08 28.22
CA PRO A 149 -18.70 -43.80 27.72
C PRO A 149 -19.03 -43.29 26.30
N THR A 150 -18.87 -44.16 25.30
CA THR A 150 -19.48 -43.94 23.98
C THR A 150 -20.99 -44.08 24.10
N ILE A 151 -21.76 -43.06 23.73
CA ILE A 151 -23.22 -43.16 23.63
C ILE A 151 -23.65 -42.91 22.19
N CYS A 152 -24.43 -43.85 21.65
CA CYS A 152 -24.85 -43.90 20.26
C CYS A 152 -26.01 -42.92 19.97
N ALA A 153 -26.33 -42.73 18.69
CA ALA A 153 -27.42 -41.87 18.27
C ALA A 153 -28.79 -42.57 18.34
N THR A 154 -29.71 -42.04 19.13
CA THR A 154 -31.16 -42.28 19.02
C THR A 154 -31.93 -40.99 19.28
N SER A 155 -32.97 -40.74 18.48
CA SER A 155 -33.89 -39.62 18.66
C SER A 155 -35.08 -40.04 19.52
N PRO A 156 -35.52 -39.20 20.48
CA PRO A 156 -36.90 -39.20 20.94
C PRO A 156 -37.62 -37.90 20.52
N ASN A 157 -38.91 -38.02 20.21
CA ASN A 157 -39.78 -36.87 19.93
C ASN A 157 -39.93 -35.99 21.18
N LEU A 158 -39.67 -34.68 21.07
CA LEU A 158 -39.78 -33.74 22.19
C LEU A 158 -41.13 -32.99 22.19
N SER A 159 -42.23 -33.71 22.41
CA SER A 159 -43.53 -33.11 22.67
C SER A 159 -43.56 -32.39 24.03
N GLN A 160 -44.02 -31.13 24.01
CA GLN A 160 -44.47 -30.31 25.14
C GLN A 160 -43.70 -30.36 26.49
N GLN A 161 -42.36 -30.51 26.52
CA GLN A 161 -41.62 -30.26 27.76
C GLN A 161 -41.48 -28.76 28.09
N ASN A 162 -41.53 -28.45 29.38
CA ASN A 162 -41.79 -27.11 29.91
C ASN A 162 -40.60 -26.15 29.69
N ARG A 163 -40.78 -25.16 28.80
CA ARG A 163 -39.71 -24.32 28.19
C ARG A 163 -38.89 -23.44 29.15
N PHE A 164 -39.20 -23.44 30.44
CA PHE A 164 -38.48 -22.70 31.48
C PHE A 164 -37.73 -23.60 32.48
N SER A 165 -37.75 -24.93 32.31
CA SER A 165 -37.16 -25.89 33.27
C SER A 165 -35.68 -25.63 33.54
N LEU A 166 -34.87 -25.37 32.50
CA LEU A 166 -33.45 -25.04 32.62
C LEU A 166 -33.19 -23.72 33.38
N VAL A 167 -34.05 -22.71 33.19
CA VAL A 167 -33.94 -21.42 33.91
C VAL A 167 -34.34 -21.60 35.37
N MET A 168 -35.40 -22.36 35.66
CA MET A 168 -35.81 -22.65 37.04
C MET A 168 -34.82 -23.56 37.77
N LYS A 169 -34.07 -24.42 37.06
CA LYS A 169 -32.94 -25.19 37.60
C LYS A 169 -31.68 -24.36 37.90
N ALA A 170 -31.60 -23.12 37.41
CA ALA A 170 -30.47 -22.21 37.69
C ALA A 170 -30.61 -21.44 39.02
N PHE A 171 -31.76 -21.54 39.70
CA PHE A 171 -32.00 -20.91 41.01
C PHE A 171 -32.42 -21.95 42.09
N PRO A 172 -31.61 -23.00 42.36
CA PRO A 172 -31.96 -24.02 43.36
C PRO A 172 -31.71 -23.56 44.81
N TYR A 173 -30.72 -22.70 45.03
CA TYR A 173 -30.35 -22.17 46.35
C TYR A 173 -30.51 -20.65 46.38
N ILE A 174 -31.50 -20.19 47.13
CA ILE A 174 -31.58 -18.82 47.66
C ILE A 174 -31.96 -18.95 49.14
N GLN A 175 -30.96 -19.25 49.97
CA GLN A 175 -30.97 -18.91 51.40
C GLN A 175 -30.19 -17.60 51.54
N PHE A 176 -30.78 -16.60 52.18
CA PHE A 176 -30.13 -15.32 52.47
C PHE A 176 -29.72 -15.28 53.93
N GLU A 177 -28.42 -15.42 54.21
CA GLU A 177 -27.85 -14.82 55.42
C GLU A 177 -27.80 -13.28 55.26
N PRO A 178 -27.98 -12.51 56.35
CA PRO A 178 -27.88 -11.05 56.28
C PRO A 178 -26.42 -10.59 56.09
N PRO A 179 -26.16 -9.57 55.26
CA PRO A 179 -24.81 -9.09 55.00
C PRO A 179 -24.23 -8.35 56.23
N LYS A 180 -23.04 -8.78 56.67
CA LYS A 180 -22.24 -8.07 57.67
C LYS A 180 -21.78 -6.72 57.08
N SER A 181 -22.20 -5.60 57.66
CA SER A 181 -21.81 -4.25 57.22
C SER A 181 -20.59 -3.72 57.97
N SER A 182 -19.59 -3.25 57.24
CA SER A 182 -18.49 -2.44 57.77
C SER A 182 -18.94 -0.99 57.97
N THR A 183 -18.47 -0.32 59.02
CA THR A 183 -18.90 1.03 59.42
C THR A 183 -17.69 1.93 59.69
N PRO A 184 -17.62 3.15 59.12
CA PRO A 184 -16.68 4.18 59.53
C PRO A 184 -17.34 5.26 60.43
N LEU A 185 -16.83 5.35 61.66
CA LEU A 185 -16.69 6.54 62.55
C LEU A 185 -17.90 7.42 62.95
N LYS A 186 -17.89 7.77 64.24
CA LYS A 186 -18.83 8.61 65.00
C LYS A 186 -18.97 10.06 64.48
N LYS A 187 -20.13 10.65 64.76
CA LYS A 187 -20.23 11.95 65.45
C LYS A 187 -20.98 11.76 66.78
N GLU A 188 -20.83 12.70 67.71
CA GLU A 188 -21.09 12.47 69.13
C GLU A 188 -22.53 12.82 69.59
N ARG A 189 -22.87 12.42 70.82
CA ARG A 189 -24.16 12.64 71.50
C ARG A 189 -24.00 13.66 72.62
N ILE A 190 -25.09 14.34 72.97
CA ILE A 190 -25.50 14.57 74.37
C ILE A 190 -27.05 14.64 74.42
N PRO A 191 -27.74 14.29 75.54
CA PRO A 191 -28.96 13.48 75.43
C PRO A 191 -30.23 13.96 76.17
N SER A 192 -31.38 13.50 75.69
CA SER A 192 -32.65 13.28 76.42
C SER A 192 -33.58 12.43 75.53
N THR A 193 -34.44 11.52 76.01
CA THR A 193 -34.63 10.92 77.34
C THR A 193 -35.28 9.53 77.18
N VAL A 194 -35.10 8.64 78.18
CA VAL A 194 -35.92 7.46 78.54
C VAL A 194 -36.51 6.56 77.43
N ARG A 195 -36.15 5.26 77.45
CA ARG A 195 -36.95 4.18 76.83
C ARG A 195 -38.05 3.68 77.79
N PRO A 196 -39.24 3.38 77.27
CA PRO A 196 -39.92 2.09 77.54
C PRO A 196 -39.71 1.16 76.31
N THR A 197 -39.10 -0.02 76.48
CA THR A 197 -39.74 -1.34 76.68
C THR A 197 -40.48 -1.90 75.47
N ASP A 198 -40.28 -3.19 75.20
CA ASP A 198 -40.64 -3.87 73.96
C ASP A 198 -42.16 -4.07 73.77
N ILE A 199 -42.61 -3.98 72.51
CA ILE A 199 -43.94 -4.42 72.07
C ILE A 199 -43.77 -5.12 70.71
N ASP A 200 -44.15 -6.41 70.63
CA ASP A 200 -44.16 -7.19 69.39
C ASP A 200 -45.28 -6.74 68.43
N GLY A 201 -45.03 -5.61 67.74
CA GLY A 201 -45.98 -4.93 66.87
C GLY A 201 -46.29 -5.62 65.53
N VAL A 202 -46.69 -6.89 65.53
CA VAL A 202 -47.18 -7.58 64.33
C VAL A 202 -48.52 -6.97 63.91
N SER A 203 -48.52 -6.16 62.85
CA SER A 203 -49.72 -5.49 62.35
C SER A 203 -50.77 -6.51 61.90
N LYS A 204 -51.93 -6.50 62.57
CA LYS A 204 -53.06 -7.38 62.28
C LYS A 204 -53.89 -6.82 61.11
N VAL A 205 -53.78 -7.42 59.93
CA VAL A 205 -54.48 -6.93 58.72
C VAL A 205 -55.64 -7.86 58.34
N THR A 206 -56.85 -7.32 58.43
CA THR A 206 -58.09 -7.95 57.97
C THR A 206 -58.58 -7.23 56.72
N ILE A 207 -58.81 -7.97 55.64
CA ILE A 207 -59.48 -7.44 54.44
C ILE A 207 -60.98 -7.72 54.56
N THR A 208 -61.79 -6.70 54.32
CA THR A 208 -63.22 -6.84 54.04
C THR A 208 -63.43 -6.55 52.56
N VAL A 209 -64.13 -7.43 51.84
CA VAL A 209 -64.55 -7.22 50.45
C VAL A 209 -66.05 -7.35 50.37
N GLU A 210 -66.72 -6.29 49.92
CA GLU A 210 -68.16 -6.28 49.71
C GLU A 210 -68.46 -6.71 48.28
N PHE A 211 -69.00 -7.92 48.11
CA PHE A 211 -69.56 -8.37 46.84
C PHE A 211 -71.07 -8.11 46.84
N PRO A 212 -71.71 -7.84 45.69
CA PRO A 212 -73.15 -7.60 45.62
C PRO A 212 -74.05 -8.70 46.20
N SER A 213 -73.52 -9.91 46.42
CA SER A 213 -74.21 -11.05 47.03
C SER A 213 -73.78 -11.38 48.47
N ARG A 214 -72.67 -10.81 48.99
CA ARG A 214 -72.20 -10.99 50.38
C ARG A 214 -70.95 -10.13 50.70
N THR A 215 -70.85 -9.69 51.95
CA THR A 215 -69.60 -9.19 52.51
C THR A 215 -68.71 -10.33 52.97
N VAL A 216 -67.45 -10.37 52.52
CA VAL A 216 -66.45 -11.37 52.90
C VAL A 216 -65.34 -10.69 53.70
N ARG A 217 -65.28 -10.99 55.00
CA ARG A 217 -64.21 -10.52 55.90
C ARG A 217 -63.20 -11.66 56.14
N LYS A 218 -61.92 -11.43 55.88
CA LYS A 218 -60.86 -12.43 56.03
C LYS A 218 -59.57 -11.81 56.56
N GLU A 219 -59.00 -12.43 57.58
CA GLU A 219 -57.68 -12.08 58.10
C GLU A 219 -56.57 -12.61 57.18
N LEU A 220 -55.54 -11.80 56.94
CA LEU A 220 -54.37 -12.22 56.16
C LEU A 220 -53.42 -13.06 57.00
N SER A 221 -52.81 -14.08 56.39
CA SER A 221 -51.65 -14.75 57.01
C SER A 221 -50.50 -13.76 57.21
N THR A 222 -49.62 -14.03 58.18
CA THR A 222 -48.45 -13.20 58.49
C THR A 222 -47.58 -12.90 57.26
N GLU A 223 -47.41 -13.87 56.34
CA GLU A 223 -46.70 -13.67 55.07
C GLU A 223 -47.34 -12.65 54.13
N LEU A 224 -48.67 -12.48 54.19
CA LEU A 224 -49.46 -11.59 53.33
C LEU A 224 -49.80 -10.27 54.01
N SER A 225 -49.81 -10.21 55.35
CA SER A 225 -50.04 -8.98 56.12
C SER A 225 -49.08 -7.85 55.72
N SER A 226 -47.84 -8.19 55.37
CA SER A 226 -46.85 -7.22 54.85
C SER A 226 -47.26 -6.55 53.53
N ILE A 227 -48.00 -7.26 52.66
CA ILE A 227 -48.55 -6.73 51.40
C ILE A 227 -49.83 -5.95 51.69
N GLY A 228 -50.71 -6.46 52.57
CA GLY A 228 -51.91 -5.74 53.00
C GLY A 228 -51.58 -4.38 53.62
N THR A 229 -50.61 -4.33 54.54
CA THR A 229 -50.10 -3.09 55.14
C THR A 229 -49.53 -2.13 54.09
N ALA A 230 -48.82 -2.67 53.08
CA ALA A 230 -48.28 -1.87 51.98
C ALA A 230 -49.36 -1.31 51.05
N LEU A 231 -50.51 -1.99 50.90
CA LEU A 231 -51.67 -1.52 50.13
C LEU A 231 -52.43 -0.40 50.83
N VAL A 232 -52.52 -0.43 52.17
CA VAL A 232 -53.22 0.62 52.95
C VAL A 232 -52.37 1.90 53.07
N PHE A 233 -51.04 1.78 53.22
CA PHE A 233 -50.17 2.92 53.56
C PHE A 233 -48.98 3.08 52.60
N GLY A 234 -49.12 2.81 51.29
CA GLY A 234 -47.97 2.79 50.38
C GLY A 234 -48.23 3.26 48.96
N ALA A 235 -47.36 4.15 48.48
CA ALA A 235 -47.16 4.35 47.04
C ALA A 235 -46.68 3.05 46.37
N ASP A 236 -46.93 2.88 45.07
CA ASP A 236 -46.70 1.66 44.27
C ASP A 236 -45.34 0.97 44.54
N GLY A 237 -44.27 1.75 44.67
CA GLY A 237 -42.93 1.23 44.96
C GLY A 237 -42.79 0.55 46.33
N ARG A 238 -43.66 0.82 47.31
CA ARG A 238 -43.76 0.10 48.60
C ARG A 238 -44.54 -1.22 48.41
N ILE A 239 -45.65 -1.19 47.69
CA ILE A 239 -46.45 -2.39 47.34
C ILE A 239 -45.60 -3.39 46.54
N ALA A 240 -44.93 -2.93 45.47
CA ALA A 240 -44.04 -3.75 44.65
C ALA A 240 -42.88 -4.36 45.46
N ARG A 241 -42.32 -3.63 46.43
CA ARG A 241 -41.29 -4.16 47.35
C ARG A 241 -41.83 -5.22 48.31
N ALA A 242 -43.07 -5.10 48.79
CA ALA A 242 -43.70 -6.15 49.61
C ALA A 242 -43.99 -7.41 48.76
N VAL A 243 -44.53 -7.23 47.56
CA VAL A 243 -44.80 -8.30 46.57
C VAL A 243 -43.53 -9.08 46.19
N MET A 244 -42.41 -8.38 45.97
CA MET A 244 -41.11 -9.01 45.67
C MET A 244 -40.44 -9.65 46.91
N LYS A 245 -40.79 -9.24 48.14
CA LYS A 245 -40.30 -9.87 49.37
C LYS A 245 -41.04 -11.16 49.73
N ASN A 246 -42.33 -11.30 49.40
CA ASN A 246 -43.07 -12.53 49.65
C ASN A 246 -42.56 -13.66 48.71
N PRO A 247 -42.07 -14.80 49.24
CA PRO A 247 -41.38 -15.81 48.42
C PRO A 247 -42.30 -16.54 47.42
N ILE A 248 -43.56 -16.79 47.80
CA ILE A 248 -44.54 -17.50 46.99
C ILE A 248 -45.00 -16.63 45.80
N ILE A 249 -45.29 -15.35 46.07
CA ILE A 249 -45.75 -14.40 45.06
C ILE A 249 -44.59 -13.99 44.16
N ASN A 250 -43.40 -13.70 44.69
CA ASN A 250 -42.21 -13.39 43.89
C ASN A 250 -41.89 -14.51 42.88
N ARG A 251 -41.95 -15.79 43.29
CA ARG A 251 -41.77 -16.94 42.38
C ARG A 251 -42.80 -16.97 41.23
N SER A 252 -43.96 -16.38 41.41
CA SER A 252 -45.00 -16.25 40.38
C SER A 252 -44.81 -14.99 39.51
N VAL A 253 -44.39 -13.87 40.11
CA VAL A 253 -44.00 -12.64 39.38
C VAL A 253 -42.82 -12.92 38.44
N VAL A 254 -41.78 -13.62 38.88
CA VAL A 254 -40.63 -14.01 38.05
C VAL A 254 -41.07 -14.85 36.85
N LYS A 255 -42.00 -15.80 37.00
CA LYS A 255 -42.58 -16.56 35.87
C LYS A 255 -43.27 -15.64 34.86
N LEU A 256 -44.02 -14.62 35.32
CA LEU A 256 -44.71 -13.66 34.44
C LEU A 256 -43.71 -12.74 33.71
N VAL A 257 -42.66 -12.27 34.39
CA VAL A 257 -41.57 -11.49 33.79
C VAL A 257 -40.85 -12.31 32.71
N LEU A 258 -40.49 -13.56 33.00
CA LEU A 258 -39.90 -14.47 32.01
C LEU A 258 -40.84 -14.79 30.83
N LYS A 259 -42.16 -14.85 31.06
CA LYS A 259 -43.17 -15.00 29.99
C LYS A 259 -43.25 -13.75 29.10
N LYS A 260 -43.22 -12.53 29.69
CA LYS A 260 -43.18 -11.26 28.93
C LYS A 260 -41.89 -11.15 28.10
N LEU A 261 -40.73 -11.38 28.72
CA LEU A 261 -39.43 -11.43 28.04
C LEU A 261 -39.43 -12.45 26.89
N GLY A 262 -40.02 -13.63 27.14
CA GLY A 262 -40.18 -14.68 26.13
C GLY A 262 -41.04 -14.28 24.93
N LYS A 263 -42.01 -13.35 25.10
CA LYS A 263 -42.82 -12.76 24.02
C LYS A 263 -42.01 -11.71 23.25
N GLU A 264 -41.42 -10.72 23.93
CA GLU A 264 -40.57 -9.69 23.30
C GLU A 264 -39.48 -10.32 22.40
N LEU A 265 -38.77 -11.33 22.93
CA LEU A 265 -37.75 -12.10 22.21
C LEU A 265 -38.29 -13.06 21.13
N LYS A 266 -39.61 -13.29 21.05
CA LYS A 266 -40.26 -14.01 19.93
C LYS A 266 -40.60 -13.03 18.83
N ASP A 267 -41.11 -11.86 19.20
CA ASP A 267 -41.62 -10.85 18.27
C ASP A 267 -40.47 -10.09 17.56
N LEU A 268 -39.32 -9.88 18.23
CA LEU A 268 -38.06 -9.43 17.58
C LEU A 268 -37.50 -10.47 16.58
N CYS A 269 -37.62 -11.75 16.92
CA CYS A 269 -37.18 -12.88 16.08
C CYS A 269 -38.18 -13.24 14.95
N SER A 270 -39.26 -12.46 14.78
CA SER A 270 -40.32 -12.72 13.82
C SER A 270 -39.88 -12.53 12.36
N LEU A 271 -40.70 -13.06 11.43
CA LEU A 271 -40.62 -12.75 10.00
C LEU A 271 -41.50 -11.55 9.62
N LYS A 272 -42.58 -11.27 10.37
CA LYS A 272 -43.55 -10.19 10.05
C LYS A 272 -42.95 -8.78 10.17
N ASN A 273 -42.01 -8.61 11.09
CA ASN A 273 -41.19 -7.42 11.24
C ASN A 273 -39.76 -7.92 11.51
N PRO A 274 -38.93 -8.13 10.47
CA PRO A 274 -37.62 -8.75 10.64
C PRO A 274 -36.61 -7.77 11.25
N SER A 275 -35.97 -8.20 12.35
CA SER A 275 -34.90 -7.41 12.99
C SER A 275 -33.72 -7.13 12.04
N ILE A 276 -33.01 -6.02 12.29
CA ILE A 276 -31.73 -5.68 11.64
C ILE A 276 -30.76 -6.88 11.69
N LEU A 277 -30.78 -7.64 12.79
CA LEU A 277 -29.94 -8.82 13.00
C LEU A 277 -30.28 -10.02 12.11
N ARG A 278 -31.38 -9.98 11.33
CA ARG A 278 -31.76 -11.02 10.36
C ARG A 278 -31.40 -10.68 8.90
N LYS A 279 -31.11 -9.41 8.60
CA LYS A 279 -30.94 -8.93 7.22
C LYS A 279 -29.59 -9.35 6.63
N SER A 280 -29.59 -10.02 5.48
CA SER A 280 -28.38 -10.61 4.88
C SER A 280 -28.06 -10.14 3.46
N ALA A 281 -28.71 -9.09 2.96
CA ALA A 281 -28.43 -8.53 1.64
C ALA A 281 -27.09 -7.76 1.62
N LYS A 282 -26.54 -7.54 0.42
CA LYS A 282 -25.30 -6.75 0.20
C LYS A 282 -25.41 -5.36 0.84
N ALA A 283 -26.51 -4.65 0.62
CA ALA A 283 -26.76 -3.32 1.18
C ALA A 283 -26.91 -3.32 2.72
N ASP A 284 -27.60 -4.29 3.32
CA ASP A 284 -27.81 -4.34 4.78
C ASP A 284 -26.54 -4.66 5.56
N ILE A 285 -25.65 -5.50 5.00
CA ILE A 285 -24.37 -5.84 5.63
C ILE A 285 -23.36 -4.69 5.48
N LEU A 286 -23.37 -3.99 4.34
CA LEU A 286 -22.57 -2.78 4.16
C LEU A 286 -23.02 -1.67 5.13
N ASN A 287 -24.33 -1.44 5.26
CA ASN A 287 -24.90 -0.40 6.12
C ASN A 287 -25.19 -0.87 7.56
N PHE A 288 -24.62 -2.00 7.99
CA PHE A 288 -24.79 -2.51 9.34
C PHE A 288 -24.14 -1.56 10.36
N CYS A 289 -24.88 -1.26 11.44
CA CYS A 289 -24.45 -0.33 12.48
C CYS A 289 -24.90 -0.83 13.86
N LEU A 290 -23.98 -0.82 14.83
CA LEU A 290 -24.21 -1.30 16.20
C LEU A 290 -25.19 -0.40 16.97
N GLU A 291 -25.11 0.91 16.77
CA GLU A 291 -26.00 1.90 17.40
C GLU A 291 -27.47 1.66 17.00
N LYS A 292 -27.72 1.43 15.70
CA LYS A 292 -29.06 1.13 15.18
C LYS A 292 -29.65 -0.17 15.76
N VAL A 293 -28.82 -1.18 15.99
CA VAL A 293 -29.26 -2.41 16.69
C VAL A 293 -29.53 -2.14 18.18
N CYS A 294 -28.78 -1.24 18.83
CA CYS A 294 -29.02 -0.88 20.23
C CYS A 294 -30.36 -0.13 20.40
N ILE A 295 -30.68 0.78 19.48
CA ILE A 295 -31.97 1.46 19.39
C ILE A 295 -33.09 0.44 19.18
N GLU A 296 -32.95 -0.47 18.20
CA GLU A 296 -33.93 -1.53 17.95
C GLU A 296 -34.22 -2.39 19.21
N LEU A 297 -33.18 -2.76 19.96
CA LEU A 297 -33.31 -3.55 21.19
C LEU A 297 -34.05 -2.78 22.30
N LYS A 298 -33.77 -1.49 22.45
CA LYS A 298 -34.41 -0.59 23.44
C LYS A 298 -35.91 -0.42 23.15
N GLU A 299 -36.28 -0.25 21.88
CA GLU A 299 -37.67 -0.02 21.46
C GLU A 299 -38.50 -1.31 21.44
N ARG A 300 -37.98 -2.38 20.81
CA ARG A 300 -38.75 -3.61 20.54
C ARG A 300 -38.67 -4.64 21.66
N THR A 301 -37.64 -4.58 22.50
CA THR A 301 -37.41 -5.53 23.59
C THR A 301 -36.97 -4.82 24.88
N PRO A 302 -37.73 -3.83 25.39
CA PRO A 302 -37.31 -2.99 26.51
C PRO A 302 -36.98 -3.77 27.78
N LEU A 303 -37.64 -4.91 28.05
CA LEU A 303 -37.33 -5.76 29.19
C LEU A 303 -36.01 -6.52 29.01
N PHE A 304 -35.72 -7.00 27.79
CA PHE A 304 -34.44 -7.64 27.48
C PHE A 304 -33.27 -6.65 27.55
N TYR A 305 -33.45 -5.49 26.92
CA TYR A 305 -32.47 -4.41 26.95
C TYR A 305 -32.24 -3.91 28.39
N GLY A 306 -33.30 -3.72 29.18
CA GLY A 306 -33.18 -3.33 30.59
C GLY A 306 -32.40 -4.33 31.44
N VAL A 307 -32.63 -5.64 31.23
CA VAL A 307 -31.85 -6.70 31.91
C VAL A 307 -30.38 -6.63 31.52
N LEU A 308 -30.06 -6.57 30.22
CA LEU A 308 -28.66 -6.51 29.76
C LEU A 308 -27.95 -5.24 30.26
N MET A 309 -28.62 -4.07 30.22
CA MET A 309 -28.07 -2.82 30.75
C MET A 309 -27.83 -2.92 32.27
N THR A 310 -28.74 -3.53 33.02
CA THR A 310 -28.58 -3.74 34.47
C THR A 310 -27.36 -4.62 34.78
N CYS A 311 -27.06 -5.61 33.94
CA CYS A 311 -25.87 -6.47 34.11
C CYS A 311 -24.54 -5.77 33.80
N ALA A 312 -24.52 -4.64 33.09
CA ALA A 312 -23.29 -3.98 32.64
C ALA A 312 -23.06 -2.56 33.20
N ASN A 313 -24.12 -1.84 33.55
CA ASN A 313 -24.08 -0.40 33.81
C ASN A 313 -24.10 -0.07 35.31
N ALA A 314 -23.02 -0.40 36.01
CA ALA A 314 -22.88 -0.11 37.44
C ALA A 314 -22.91 1.39 37.79
N LYS A 315 -22.63 2.29 36.83
CA LYS A 315 -22.53 3.74 37.03
C LYS A 315 -23.76 4.54 36.59
N LYS A 316 -24.80 3.90 36.04
CA LYS A 316 -26.00 4.54 35.46
C LYS A 316 -25.69 5.52 34.31
N GLU A 317 -24.63 5.27 33.54
CA GLU A 317 -24.30 6.08 32.35
C GLU A 317 -25.40 5.90 31.27
N THR A 318 -25.85 6.98 30.64
CA THR A 318 -27.04 6.97 29.75
C THR A 318 -26.73 6.64 28.29
N THR A 319 -25.47 6.37 27.96
CA THR A 319 -24.99 6.07 26.62
C THR A 319 -25.28 4.62 26.20
N TRP A 320 -25.34 4.37 24.89
CA TRP A 320 -25.40 3.00 24.38
C TRP A 320 -24.01 2.34 24.44
N LEU A 321 -24.00 1.02 24.67
CA LEU A 321 -22.77 0.26 24.87
C LEU A 321 -22.63 -0.83 23.80
N PRO A 322 -21.54 -0.88 23.01
CA PRO A 322 -21.31 -1.94 22.02
C PRO A 322 -21.36 -3.35 22.62
N SER A 323 -20.90 -3.54 23.86
CA SER A 323 -20.93 -4.82 24.58
C SER A 323 -22.35 -5.38 24.74
N ILE A 324 -23.35 -4.54 24.95
CA ILE A 324 -24.77 -4.91 25.04
C ILE A 324 -25.27 -5.42 23.69
N VAL A 325 -24.90 -4.74 22.61
CA VAL A 325 -25.26 -5.14 21.24
C VAL A 325 -24.64 -6.48 20.88
N VAL A 326 -23.37 -6.71 21.26
CA VAL A 326 -22.68 -8.01 21.08
C VAL A 326 -23.37 -9.11 21.88
N ALA A 327 -23.62 -8.89 23.17
CA ALA A 327 -24.28 -9.88 24.04
C ALA A 327 -25.69 -10.24 23.55
N ALA A 328 -26.50 -9.22 23.23
CA ALA A 328 -27.82 -9.40 22.62
C ALA A 328 -27.73 -10.21 21.32
N SER A 329 -26.82 -9.85 20.41
CA SER A 329 -26.66 -10.53 19.12
C SER A 329 -26.27 -12.01 19.28
N VAL A 330 -25.37 -12.33 20.21
CA VAL A 330 -24.95 -13.71 20.50
C VAL A 330 -26.12 -14.54 21.07
N LEU A 331 -26.85 -13.99 22.05
CA LEU A 331 -28.00 -14.66 22.66
C LEU A 331 -29.17 -14.83 21.68
N LEU A 332 -29.46 -13.82 20.88
CA LEU A 332 -30.50 -13.86 19.84
C LEU A 332 -30.14 -14.87 18.74
N LYS A 333 -28.86 -14.99 18.36
CA LYS A 333 -28.38 -16.01 17.42
C LYS A 333 -28.40 -17.43 17.99
N GLN A 334 -28.16 -17.59 19.29
CA GLN A 334 -28.35 -18.87 19.98
C GLN A 334 -29.83 -19.27 20.05
N ARG A 335 -30.74 -18.29 20.20
CA ARG A 335 -32.20 -18.49 20.21
C ARG A 335 -32.79 -18.74 18.82
N ASN A 336 -32.27 -18.08 17.78
CA ASN A 336 -32.71 -18.20 16.39
C ASN A 336 -31.50 -18.04 15.47
N THR A 337 -31.13 -19.12 14.78
CA THR A 337 -29.94 -19.19 13.89
C THR A 337 -29.95 -18.18 12.74
N HIS A 338 -31.11 -17.62 12.39
CA HIS A 338 -31.25 -16.58 11.38
C HIS A 338 -30.93 -15.16 11.88
N MET A 339 -30.72 -14.95 13.19
CA MET A 339 -30.23 -13.68 13.76
C MET A 339 -28.71 -13.55 13.53
N ASN A 340 -28.30 -13.61 12.26
CA ASN A 340 -26.92 -13.89 11.85
C ASN A 340 -26.14 -12.67 11.30
N THR A 341 -26.75 -11.49 11.16
CA THR A 341 -26.12 -10.33 10.49
C THR A 341 -24.85 -9.85 11.20
N PHE A 342 -24.95 -9.53 12.49
CA PHE A 342 -23.79 -9.13 13.32
C PHE A 342 -22.64 -10.15 13.21
N ALA A 343 -22.96 -11.43 13.34
CA ALA A 343 -21.96 -12.49 13.30
C ALA A 343 -21.39 -12.72 11.87
N THR A 344 -22.11 -12.29 10.83
CA THR A 344 -21.61 -12.27 9.45
C THR A 344 -20.64 -11.11 9.24
N VAL A 345 -20.93 -9.94 9.81
CA VAL A 345 -20.02 -8.80 9.85
C VAL A 345 -18.73 -9.15 10.61
N VAL A 346 -18.83 -9.74 11.81
CA VAL A 346 -17.66 -10.26 12.55
C VAL A 346 -16.89 -11.30 11.72
N SER A 347 -17.60 -12.22 11.06
CA SER A 347 -16.98 -13.21 10.15
C SER A 347 -16.13 -12.57 9.06
N LEU A 348 -16.64 -11.52 8.39
CA LEU A 348 -15.93 -10.82 7.30
C LEU A 348 -14.72 -10.06 7.83
N THR A 349 -14.87 -9.33 8.93
CA THR A 349 -13.78 -8.61 9.63
C THR A 349 -12.65 -9.57 10.04
N VAL A 350 -12.99 -10.74 10.60
CA VAL A 350 -12.02 -11.75 11.02
C VAL A 350 -11.35 -12.44 9.82
N LYS A 351 -12.11 -12.81 8.78
CA LYS A 351 -11.61 -13.64 7.65
C LYS A 351 -10.42 -13.02 6.91
N ASN A 352 -10.30 -11.69 6.87
CA ASN A 352 -9.20 -10.98 6.22
C ASN A 352 -7.84 -11.13 6.95
N ARG A 353 -7.85 -11.37 8.27
CA ARG A 353 -6.67 -11.29 9.14
C ARG A 353 -6.57 -12.44 10.16
N SER A 354 -7.15 -13.59 9.85
CA SER A 354 -7.17 -14.73 10.77
C SER A 354 -7.33 -16.06 10.03
N THR A 355 -6.75 -17.11 10.61
CA THR A 355 -6.89 -18.48 10.11
C THR A 355 -8.31 -18.99 10.30
N GLU A 356 -8.70 -19.98 9.49
CA GLU A 356 -10.03 -20.58 9.59
C GLU A 356 -10.32 -21.20 10.97
N ALA A 357 -9.30 -21.72 11.68
CA ALA A 357 -9.46 -22.26 13.03
C ALA A 357 -10.02 -21.22 14.03
N ILE A 358 -9.65 -19.95 13.91
CA ILE A 358 -10.20 -18.86 14.74
C ILE A 358 -11.69 -18.66 14.41
N LEU A 359 -12.02 -18.61 13.12
CA LEU A 359 -13.40 -18.45 12.65
C LEU A 359 -14.30 -19.64 13.05
N GLN A 360 -13.79 -20.87 13.05
CA GLN A 360 -14.51 -22.04 13.53
C GLN A 360 -14.76 -21.99 15.05
N ARG A 361 -13.76 -21.55 15.84
CA ARG A 361 -13.91 -21.34 17.30
C ARG A 361 -14.98 -20.27 17.61
N PHE A 362 -14.92 -19.12 16.94
CA PHE A 362 -15.91 -18.05 17.10
C PHE A 362 -17.31 -18.47 16.61
N SER A 363 -17.42 -19.33 15.59
CA SER A 363 -18.70 -19.86 15.12
C SER A 363 -19.34 -20.85 16.11
N LYS A 364 -18.57 -21.57 16.93
CA LYS A 364 -19.11 -22.39 18.03
C LYS A 364 -19.73 -21.49 19.11
N MET A 365 -19.05 -20.39 19.47
CA MET A 365 -19.53 -19.36 20.42
C MET A 365 -20.58 -18.39 19.83
N LYS A 366 -21.10 -18.66 18.62
CA LYS A 366 -22.04 -17.82 17.83
C LYS A 366 -21.54 -16.42 17.43
N LEU A 367 -20.45 -15.92 18.01
CA LEU A 367 -19.76 -14.67 17.69
C LEU A 367 -19.54 -14.46 16.19
N SER A 368 -19.24 -15.51 15.43
CA SER A 368 -19.12 -15.46 13.97
C SER A 368 -20.06 -16.44 13.25
N SER A 369 -20.21 -16.27 11.95
CA SER A 369 -20.81 -17.26 11.05
C SER A 369 -19.83 -18.40 10.74
N SER A 370 -20.32 -19.52 10.21
CA SER A 370 -19.46 -20.61 9.74
C SER A 370 -18.56 -20.13 8.58
N ASN A 371 -17.43 -20.81 8.34
CA ASN A 371 -16.60 -20.50 7.17
C ASN A 371 -17.40 -20.65 5.86
N ARG A 372 -18.18 -21.73 5.69
CA ARG A 372 -19.05 -21.94 4.51
C ARG A 372 -20.04 -20.78 4.29
N THR A 373 -20.66 -20.27 5.36
CA THR A 373 -21.54 -19.09 5.30
C THR A 373 -20.76 -17.83 4.93
N THR A 374 -19.57 -17.65 5.51
CA THR A 374 -18.70 -16.49 5.27
C THR A 374 -18.24 -16.44 3.82
N LEU A 375 -17.80 -17.57 3.25
CA LEU A 375 -17.39 -17.66 1.84
C LEU A 375 -18.58 -17.41 0.89
N LYS A 376 -19.79 -17.91 1.19
CA LYS A 376 -21.01 -17.56 0.44
C LYS A 376 -21.27 -16.05 0.46
N GLN A 377 -21.11 -15.40 1.61
CA GLN A 377 -21.32 -13.95 1.71
C GLN A 377 -20.25 -13.16 0.95
N MET A 378 -18.98 -13.59 0.95
CA MET A 378 -17.93 -12.98 0.12
C MET A 378 -18.29 -13.02 -1.37
N ILE A 379 -18.82 -14.15 -1.87
CA ILE A 379 -19.30 -14.27 -3.25
C ILE A 379 -20.47 -13.30 -3.51
N ALA A 380 -21.42 -13.18 -2.58
CA ALA A 380 -22.56 -12.27 -2.72
C ALA A 380 -22.16 -10.77 -2.67
N LEU A 381 -21.16 -10.41 -1.85
CA LEU A 381 -20.62 -9.05 -1.78
C LEU A 381 -19.82 -8.70 -3.04
N GLY A 382 -18.99 -9.63 -3.51
CA GLY A 382 -18.19 -9.53 -4.75
C GLY A 382 -18.94 -9.91 -6.03
N LYS A 383 -20.26 -10.09 -5.99
CA LYS A 383 -21.10 -10.08 -7.19
C LYS A 383 -21.18 -8.64 -7.69
N ASP A 384 -21.11 -8.44 -9.00
CA ASP A 384 -21.20 -7.12 -9.65
C ASP A 384 -20.13 -6.16 -9.08
N HIS A 385 -18.89 -6.64 -8.99
CA HIS A 385 -17.76 -5.91 -8.39
C HIS A 385 -17.25 -4.78 -9.30
N ASP A 386 -17.40 -4.96 -10.61
CA ASP A 386 -16.99 -4.04 -11.68
C ASP A 386 -18.13 -3.15 -12.22
N ILE A 387 -19.35 -3.25 -11.66
CA ILE A 387 -20.55 -2.60 -12.21
C ILE A 387 -20.41 -1.07 -12.36
N LEU A 388 -19.72 -0.41 -11.43
CA LEU A 388 -19.46 1.03 -11.51
C LEU A 388 -18.61 1.37 -12.75
N LEU A 389 -17.65 0.52 -13.10
CA LEU A 389 -16.82 0.70 -14.29
C LEU A 389 -17.56 0.36 -15.58
N GLN A 390 -18.41 -0.67 -15.58
CA GLN A 390 -19.28 -0.96 -16.74
C GLN A 390 -20.27 0.19 -17.00
N ASN A 391 -20.83 0.79 -15.94
CA ASN A 391 -21.70 1.96 -16.05
C ASN A 391 -20.93 3.20 -16.56
N MET A 392 -19.72 3.46 -16.05
CA MET A 392 -18.85 4.53 -16.55
C MET A 392 -18.50 4.33 -18.03
N LYS A 393 -18.09 3.11 -18.42
CA LYS A 393 -17.82 2.71 -19.81
C LYS A 393 -19.01 3.00 -20.72
N GLN A 394 -20.20 2.53 -20.36
CA GLN A 394 -21.44 2.77 -21.12
C GLN A 394 -21.76 4.27 -21.23
N SER A 395 -21.61 5.02 -20.14
CA SER A 395 -21.85 6.48 -20.12
C SER A 395 -20.89 7.23 -21.06
N ILE A 396 -19.59 6.93 -21.00
CA ILE A 396 -18.58 7.55 -21.87
C ILE A 396 -18.83 7.19 -23.34
N SER A 397 -19.12 5.92 -23.66
CA SER A 397 -19.50 5.49 -25.01
C SER A 397 -20.72 6.26 -25.53
N LEU A 398 -21.80 6.38 -24.74
CA LEU A 398 -23.02 7.07 -25.15
C LEU A 398 -22.80 8.58 -25.34
N GLN A 399 -22.06 9.22 -24.44
CA GLN A 399 -21.63 10.62 -24.60
C GLN A 399 -20.81 10.82 -25.87
N ARG A 400 -19.88 9.90 -26.18
CA ARG A 400 -19.03 10.00 -27.36
C ARG A 400 -19.77 9.73 -28.66
N GLN A 401 -20.65 8.74 -28.71
CA GLN A 401 -21.52 8.50 -29.87
C GLN A 401 -22.42 9.73 -30.16
N THR A 402 -22.89 10.39 -29.10
CA THR A 402 -23.68 11.63 -29.17
C THR A 402 -22.87 12.83 -29.68
N LEU A 403 -21.58 12.91 -29.30
CA LEU A 403 -20.65 13.90 -29.85
C LEU A 403 -20.34 13.62 -31.32
N CYS A 404 -20.00 12.38 -31.69
CA CYS A 404 -19.65 11.98 -33.05
C CYS A 404 -20.75 12.36 -34.05
N LYS A 405 -22.01 11.98 -33.76
CA LYS A 405 -23.18 12.36 -34.58
C LYS A 405 -23.38 13.88 -34.72
N ARG A 406 -22.99 14.68 -33.72
CA ARG A 406 -23.08 16.15 -33.80
C ARG A 406 -21.90 16.76 -34.56
N ASP A 407 -20.68 16.28 -34.34
CA ASP A 407 -19.51 16.66 -35.14
C ASP A 407 -19.73 16.28 -36.64
N GLU A 408 -20.34 15.13 -36.94
CA GLU A 408 -20.80 14.71 -38.27
C GLU A 408 -21.82 15.68 -38.89
N MET A 409 -22.89 16.02 -38.16
CA MET A 409 -23.89 17.01 -38.61
C MET A 409 -23.27 18.39 -38.89
N ALA A 410 -22.27 18.80 -38.10
CA ALA A 410 -21.53 20.05 -38.30
C ALA A 410 -20.50 19.99 -39.45
N GLN A 411 -20.13 18.79 -39.91
CA GLN A 411 -19.22 18.59 -41.04
C GLN A 411 -19.95 18.41 -42.37
N ALA A 412 -21.10 17.72 -42.39
CA ALA A 412 -21.89 17.52 -43.61
C ALA A 412 -22.23 18.86 -44.31
N CYS A 413 -22.59 19.89 -43.53
CA CYS A 413 -22.91 21.22 -44.04
C CYS A 413 -21.68 22.06 -44.45
N LYS A 414 -20.45 21.57 -44.22
CA LYS A 414 -19.21 22.11 -44.83
C LYS A 414 -18.83 21.43 -46.15
N GLN A 415 -19.37 20.24 -46.42
CA GLN A 415 -19.12 19.48 -47.66
C GLN A 415 -20.11 19.84 -48.78
N ILE A 416 -21.26 20.41 -48.41
CA ILE A 416 -22.23 20.98 -49.35
C ILE A 416 -21.80 22.41 -49.67
N ASP A 417 -21.31 22.63 -50.89
CA ASP A 417 -20.82 23.93 -51.37
C ASP A 417 -22.00 24.89 -51.67
N HIS A 418 -22.56 25.46 -50.61
CA HIS A 418 -23.74 26.32 -50.66
C HIS A 418 -23.50 27.63 -49.89
N VAL A 419 -24.10 28.72 -50.38
CA VAL A 419 -24.01 30.03 -49.74
C VAL A 419 -24.79 29.98 -48.41
N CYS A 420 -24.06 29.84 -47.31
CA CYS A 420 -24.62 29.77 -45.97
C CYS A 420 -25.43 31.04 -45.61
N VAL A 421 -26.75 30.95 -45.72
CA VAL A 421 -27.73 31.99 -45.33
C VAL A 421 -27.61 32.31 -43.83
N ALA A 422 -28.16 33.45 -43.39
CA ALA A 422 -28.08 33.90 -41.99
C ALA A 422 -28.54 32.82 -41.00
N ASP A 423 -29.66 32.14 -41.26
CA ASP A 423 -30.19 31.08 -40.39
C ASP A 423 -29.30 29.84 -40.34
N CYS A 424 -28.61 29.50 -41.43
CA CYS A 424 -27.61 28.43 -41.45
C CYS A 424 -26.41 28.77 -40.56
N LYS A 425 -25.93 30.02 -40.61
CA LYS A 425 -24.86 30.51 -39.71
C LYS A 425 -25.29 30.49 -38.24
N ILE A 426 -26.54 30.85 -37.95
CA ILE A 426 -27.12 30.77 -36.60
C ILE A 426 -27.27 29.31 -36.14
N ALA A 427 -27.72 28.40 -37.01
CA ALA A 427 -27.81 26.97 -36.72
C ALA A 427 -26.42 26.37 -36.44
N HIS A 428 -25.41 26.70 -37.25
CA HIS A 428 -24.02 26.31 -37.00
C HIS A 428 -23.47 26.86 -35.69
N SER A 429 -23.75 28.13 -35.34
CA SER A 429 -23.36 28.69 -34.05
C SER A 429 -23.98 27.89 -32.88
N LYS A 430 -25.28 27.57 -32.97
CA LYS A 430 -25.98 26.75 -31.97
C LYS A 430 -25.45 25.32 -31.89
N ILE A 431 -25.17 24.66 -33.02
CA ILE A 431 -24.62 23.30 -33.08
C ILE A 431 -23.20 23.28 -32.50
N ASN A 432 -22.32 24.17 -32.94
CA ASN A 432 -20.94 24.26 -32.42
C ASN A 432 -20.93 24.59 -30.92
N LYS A 433 -21.79 25.50 -30.45
CA LYS A 433 -21.95 25.75 -29.01
C LYS A 433 -22.43 24.50 -28.27
N THR A 434 -23.43 23.80 -28.79
CA THR A 434 -23.91 22.54 -28.19
C THR A 434 -22.81 21.47 -28.14
N ILE A 435 -21.97 21.39 -29.17
CA ILE A 435 -20.82 20.50 -29.24
C ILE A 435 -19.77 20.87 -28.18
N GLU A 436 -19.50 22.17 -27.99
CA GLU A 436 -18.54 22.64 -26.99
C GLU A 436 -19.08 22.47 -25.56
N ASP A 437 -20.36 22.78 -25.33
CA ASP A 437 -21.05 22.49 -24.07
C ASP A 437 -21.01 20.98 -23.75
N LEU A 438 -21.17 20.10 -24.75
CA LEU A 438 -21.04 18.65 -24.59
C LEU A 438 -19.59 18.19 -24.40
N LYS A 439 -18.59 18.87 -24.98
CA LYS A 439 -17.15 18.59 -24.75
C LYS A 439 -16.73 19.00 -23.33
N ASN A 440 -17.26 20.12 -22.84
CA ASN A 440 -17.03 20.62 -21.48
C ASN A 440 -17.74 19.77 -20.40
N ASN A 441 -18.93 19.23 -20.70
CA ASN A 441 -19.67 18.32 -19.81
C ASN A 441 -19.37 16.82 -20.05
N ALA A 442 -18.44 16.48 -20.96
CA ALA A 442 -18.04 15.10 -21.19
C ALA A 442 -17.26 14.53 -19.99
N TYR A 443 -17.52 13.28 -19.63
CA TYR A 443 -16.80 12.63 -18.54
C TYR A 443 -15.28 12.56 -18.86
N PRO A 444 -14.38 12.88 -17.91
CA PRO A 444 -12.94 13.00 -18.15
C PRO A 444 -12.22 11.64 -18.35
N GLY A 445 -12.96 10.58 -18.63
CA GLY A 445 -12.47 9.20 -18.66
C GLY A 445 -11.95 8.74 -17.31
N TYR A 446 -11.14 7.69 -17.30
CA TYR A 446 -10.52 7.15 -16.08
C TYR A 446 -9.11 6.61 -16.34
N ASN A 447 -8.44 6.19 -15.27
CA ASN A 447 -7.12 5.56 -15.28
C ASN A 447 -7.23 4.13 -14.70
N ILE A 448 -6.78 3.12 -15.45
CA ILE A 448 -6.62 1.75 -14.96
C ILE A 448 -5.23 1.64 -14.37
N SER A 449 -5.09 1.49 -13.05
CA SER A 449 -3.79 1.21 -12.44
C SER A 449 -3.65 -0.26 -12.03
N TYR A 450 -2.49 -0.85 -12.27
CA TYR A 450 -2.19 -2.27 -12.09
C TYR A 450 -0.74 -2.49 -11.62
N ASP A 451 -0.48 -3.63 -10.98
CA ASP A 451 0.78 -4.00 -10.34
C ASP A 451 0.80 -5.52 -10.05
N ASN A 452 1.98 -6.10 -9.85
CA ASN A 452 2.18 -7.51 -9.51
C ASN A 452 1.77 -7.82 -8.06
N ILE A 453 1.05 -8.94 -7.86
CA ILE A 453 0.70 -9.42 -6.51
C ILE A 453 1.79 -10.34 -5.97
N ASP A 454 2.98 -9.78 -5.76
CA ASP A 454 4.14 -10.51 -5.21
C ASP A 454 3.95 -10.95 -3.75
N ILE A 455 4.21 -12.22 -3.48
CA ILE A 455 3.94 -12.87 -2.19
C ILE A 455 5.23 -13.04 -1.38
N ARG A 456 5.68 -11.97 -0.72
CA ARG A 456 6.64 -11.99 0.40
C ARG A 456 6.05 -11.31 1.66
N ARG A 457 6.66 -11.46 2.85
CA ARG A 457 5.90 -11.44 4.12
C ARG A 457 6.64 -10.87 5.36
N GLU A 458 6.40 -9.59 5.69
CA GLU A 458 6.75 -8.98 7.00
C GLU A 458 5.55 -8.20 7.64
N ARG A 459 5.73 -7.41 8.71
CA ARG A 459 4.62 -6.96 9.62
C ARG A 459 4.74 -5.54 10.24
N ARG A 460 3.58 -4.99 10.68
CA ARG A 460 3.35 -3.88 11.69
C ARG A 460 3.62 -2.43 11.21
N HIS A 461 3.17 -1.34 11.88
CA HIS A 461 1.83 -1.02 12.44
C HIS A 461 1.54 0.52 12.39
N MET A 462 1.23 1.22 13.51
CA MET A 462 0.41 2.46 13.51
C MET A 462 0.53 3.34 14.78
N SER A 463 0.19 4.66 14.90
CA SER A 463 0.19 5.90 14.04
C SER A 463 -0.94 6.96 14.41
N MET A 464 -1.26 8.04 13.64
CA MET A 464 -2.53 8.88 13.54
C MET A 464 -2.35 10.07 12.50
N ALA A 465 -3.29 10.66 11.70
CA ALA A 465 -4.75 10.96 11.79
C ALA A 465 -5.51 11.05 10.40
N VAL A 466 -6.40 12.04 10.20
CA VAL A 466 -7.46 12.27 9.13
C VAL A 466 -7.65 13.81 8.87
N GLN A 467 -8.42 14.45 7.96
CA GLN A 467 -9.54 14.22 6.97
C GLN A 467 -9.26 15.05 5.65
N ASN A 468 -10.11 15.31 4.61
CA ASN A 468 -11.55 15.11 4.31
C ASN A 468 -11.88 15.09 2.77
N LEU A 469 -12.81 14.24 2.29
CA LEU A 469 -12.69 13.27 1.15
C LEU A 469 -13.26 13.61 -0.26
N ASP A 470 -12.70 12.99 -1.33
CA ASP A 470 -13.41 12.57 -2.58
C ASP A 470 -12.72 11.40 -3.34
N ILE A 471 -13.33 10.90 -4.45
CA ILE A 471 -12.94 9.87 -5.46
C ILE A 471 -13.38 8.40 -5.19
N HIS A 472 -13.97 7.78 -6.23
CA HIS A 472 -14.38 6.38 -6.32
C HIS A 472 -13.29 5.46 -6.92
N TRP A 473 -13.18 4.21 -6.43
CA TRP A 473 -12.26 3.19 -6.95
C TRP A 473 -12.97 1.83 -7.14
N VAL A 474 -12.54 1.04 -8.14
CA VAL A 474 -13.19 -0.21 -8.56
C VAL A 474 -12.14 -1.32 -8.74
N PRO A 475 -11.96 -2.24 -7.76
CA PRO A 475 -10.93 -3.28 -7.87
C PRO A 475 -11.35 -4.38 -8.85
N LEU A 476 -10.70 -4.45 -10.02
CA LEU A 476 -11.00 -5.41 -11.10
C LEU A 476 -10.85 -6.90 -10.70
N GLY A 477 -10.08 -7.15 -9.63
CA GLY A 477 -9.73 -8.48 -9.15
C GLY A 477 -8.50 -9.08 -9.82
N VAL A 478 -7.93 -10.13 -9.22
CA VAL A 478 -6.69 -10.75 -9.70
C VAL A 478 -6.87 -11.35 -11.10
N ILE A 479 -5.84 -11.24 -11.93
CA ILE A 479 -5.69 -11.96 -13.19
C ILE A 479 -4.64 -13.05 -12.95
N PHE A 480 -4.95 -14.31 -13.25
CA PHE A 480 -4.02 -15.43 -13.11
C PHE A 480 -3.19 -15.54 -14.40
N LYS A 481 -2.39 -14.50 -14.62
CA LYS A 481 -1.54 -14.27 -15.79
C LYS A 481 -0.28 -13.54 -15.32
N ASN A 482 0.85 -13.91 -15.88
CA ASN A 482 2.16 -13.37 -15.55
C ASN A 482 2.61 -12.39 -16.63
N GLU A 483 2.64 -11.09 -16.33
CA GLU A 483 3.08 -10.05 -17.28
C GLU A 483 4.53 -10.20 -17.76
N ASN A 484 5.36 -11.01 -17.08
CA ASN A 484 6.70 -11.38 -17.56
C ASN A 484 6.67 -12.32 -18.78
N ILE A 485 5.49 -12.81 -19.20
CA ILE A 485 5.29 -13.68 -20.36
C ILE A 485 4.44 -12.91 -21.37
N ASN A 486 5.02 -12.54 -22.53
CA ASN A 486 4.38 -11.67 -23.51
C ASN A 486 2.94 -12.09 -23.88
N ASN A 487 2.70 -13.38 -24.12
CA ASN A 487 1.36 -13.89 -24.46
C ASN A 487 0.35 -13.71 -23.30
N GLU A 488 0.79 -13.86 -22.06
CA GLU A 488 -0.06 -13.64 -20.89
C GLU A 488 -0.26 -12.15 -20.58
N MET A 489 0.71 -11.31 -20.96
CA MET A 489 0.55 -9.86 -20.98
C MET A 489 -0.44 -9.40 -22.06
N ILE A 490 -0.47 -10.04 -23.24
CA ILE A 490 -1.55 -9.84 -24.24
C ILE A 490 -2.91 -10.17 -23.61
N ASP A 491 -3.04 -11.29 -22.89
CA ASP A 491 -4.30 -11.64 -22.20
C ASP A 491 -4.70 -10.61 -21.13
N ILE A 492 -3.74 -10.08 -20.36
CA ILE A 492 -3.95 -9.01 -19.38
C ILE A 492 -4.45 -7.74 -20.08
N LEU A 493 -3.79 -7.30 -21.16
CA LEU A 493 -4.15 -6.11 -21.89
C LEU A 493 -5.49 -6.27 -22.62
N LYS A 494 -5.77 -7.40 -23.29
CA LYS A 494 -7.10 -7.68 -23.89
C LYS A 494 -8.21 -7.65 -22.82
N LYS A 495 -7.93 -8.11 -21.60
CA LYS A 495 -8.87 -7.99 -20.46
C LYS A 495 -9.05 -6.54 -19.98
N PHE A 496 -8.03 -5.68 -20.02
CA PHE A 496 -8.18 -4.24 -19.74
C PHE A 496 -8.93 -3.51 -20.87
N GLN A 497 -8.62 -3.81 -22.14
CA GLN A 497 -9.32 -3.26 -23.30
C GLN A 497 -10.82 -3.61 -23.29
N GLY A 498 -11.17 -4.79 -22.77
CA GLY A 498 -12.55 -5.20 -22.52
C GLY A 498 -13.37 -4.27 -21.61
N TYR A 499 -12.72 -3.44 -20.78
CA TYR A 499 -13.39 -2.39 -19.99
C TYR A 499 -13.46 -1.02 -20.69
N MET A 500 -12.65 -0.79 -21.73
CA MET A 500 -12.53 0.54 -22.35
C MET A 500 -13.83 0.97 -23.06
N PRO A 501 -14.19 2.27 -23.01
CA PRO A 501 -15.30 2.79 -23.80
C PRO A 501 -14.94 2.71 -25.28
N HIS A 502 -15.91 2.35 -26.10
CA HIS A 502 -15.76 2.25 -27.55
C HIS A 502 -17.08 2.61 -28.24
N ASN A 503 -16.98 3.04 -29.49
CA ASN A 503 -18.11 3.08 -30.42
C ASN A 503 -17.98 1.91 -31.39
N THR A 504 -19.08 1.22 -31.64
CA THR A 504 -19.16 0.19 -32.68
C THR A 504 -19.78 0.80 -33.93
N ASN A 505 -19.16 0.63 -35.10
CA ASN A 505 -19.69 1.13 -36.37
C ASN A 505 -20.68 0.12 -37.01
N ALA A 506 -21.22 0.47 -38.19
CA ALA A 506 -22.19 -0.37 -38.90
C ALA A 506 -21.63 -1.71 -39.46
N LYS A 507 -20.32 -1.95 -39.35
CA LYS A 507 -19.62 -3.20 -39.72
C LYS A 507 -19.20 -4.03 -38.49
N GLU A 508 -19.70 -3.69 -37.31
CA GLU A 508 -19.29 -4.23 -36.01
C GLU A 508 -17.82 -3.93 -35.59
N GLU A 509 -17.11 -3.09 -36.34
CA GLU A 509 -15.75 -2.66 -36.01
C GLU A 509 -15.79 -1.69 -34.81
N LYS A 510 -14.87 -1.87 -33.86
CA LYS A 510 -14.78 -1.05 -32.63
C LYS A 510 -13.72 0.03 -32.78
N THR A 511 -14.10 1.24 -32.38
CA THR A 511 -13.22 2.40 -32.23
C THR A 511 -13.11 2.75 -30.74
N PHE A 512 -11.92 2.75 -30.15
CA PHE A 512 -11.73 2.89 -28.70
C PHE A 512 -11.45 4.33 -28.25
N GLU A 513 -12.16 4.79 -27.22
CA GLU A 513 -11.88 6.07 -26.56
C GLU A 513 -10.67 5.94 -25.62
N PRO A 514 -9.58 6.71 -25.81
CA PRO A 514 -8.34 6.49 -25.07
C PRO A 514 -8.50 6.57 -23.55
N GLN A 515 -7.97 5.60 -22.81
CA GLN A 515 -7.88 5.63 -21.34
C GLN A 515 -6.44 5.50 -20.86
N LEU A 516 -6.17 6.03 -19.67
CA LEU A 516 -4.85 5.91 -19.05
C LEU A 516 -4.66 4.51 -18.47
N LEU A 517 -3.44 3.99 -18.57
CA LEU A 517 -3.04 2.68 -18.03
C LEU A 517 -1.72 2.85 -17.25
N SER A 518 -1.75 2.70 -15.93
CA SER A 518 -0.64 3.09 -15.05
C SER A 518 -0.07 1.94 -14.22
N GLY A 519 1.25 1.75 -14.26
CA GLY A 519 1.95 0.71 -13.48
C GLY A 519 3.35 1.11 -13.07
N ASP A 520 4.11 0.15 -12.51
CA ASP A 520 5.54 0.31 -12.28
C ASP A 520 6.31 0.38 -13.63
N GLN A 521 7.61 0.72 -13.57
CA GLN A 521 8.43 0.85 -14.77
C GLN A 521 8.45 -0.44 -15.62
N LEU A 522 8.56 -1.60 -14.97
CA LEU A 522 8.69 -2.88 -15.66
C LEU A 522 7.36 -3.30 -16.31
N SER A 523 6.23 -3.15 -15.61
CA SER A 523 4.88 -3.33 -16.15
C SER A 523 4.64 -2.42 -17.36
N VAL A 524 5.03 -1.15 -17.28
CA VAL A 524 4.89 -0.14 -18.35
C VAL A 524 5.72 -0.49 -19.60
N GLU A 525 6.97 -0.90 -19.40
CA GLU A 525 7.84 -1.39 -20.48
C GLU A 525 7.28 -2.65 -21.16
N ARG A 526 6.82 -3.63 -20.37
CA ARG A 526 6.16 -4.85 -20.86
C ARG A 526 4.92 -4.51 -21.68
N ALA A 527 4.06 -3.61 -21.17
CA ALA A 527 2.85 -3.19 -21.88
C ALA A 527 3.16 -2.53 -23.22
N ILE A 528 4.10 -1.58 -23.26
CA ILE A 528 4.46 -0.85 -24.47
C ILE A 528 5.09 -1.78 -25.51
N ASN A 529 5.98 -2.69 -25.11
CA ASN A 529 6.61 -3.65 -26.03
C ASN A 529 5.60 -4.67 -26.57
N VAL A 530 4.63 -5.09 -25.77
CA VAL A 530 3.55 -5.98 -26.20
C VAL A 530 2.59 -5.26 -27.17
N ILE A 531 2.13 -4.04 -26.87
CA ILE A 531 1.27 -3.25 -27.77
C ILE A 531 1.99 -3.01 -29.11
N HIS A 532 3.28 -2.66 -29.06
CA HIS A 532 4.10 -2.51 -30.27
C HIS A 532 4.18 -3.82 -31.09
N SER A 533 4.30 -4.98 -30.44
CA SER A 533 4.40 -6.28 -31.11
C SER A 533 3.12 -6.73 -31.86
N VAL A 534 1.97 -6.13 -31.55
CA VAL A 534 0.68 -6.40 -32.22
C VAL A 534 0.19 -5.24 -33.10
N SER A 535 1.02 -4.21 -33.29
CA SER A 535 0.66 -2.99 -34.02
C SER A 535 0.26 -3.19 -35.48
N ASN A 536 0.58 -4.35 -36.08
CA ASN A 536 0.16 -4.76 -37.42
C ASN A 536 -1.18 -5.52 -37.48
N GLY A 537 -1.91 -5.63 -36.36
CA GLY A 537 -3.22 -6.28 -36.31
C GLY A 537 -4.27 -5.60 -37.21
N TYR A 538 -5.18 -6.39 -37.79
CA TYR A 538 -6.16 -5.91 -38.76
C TYR A 538 -7.14 -4.86 -38.21
N ASN A 539 -7.50 -4.94 -36.93
CA ASN A 539 -8.46 -4.05 -36.27
C ASN A 539 -7.90 -3.52 -34.92
N GLU A 540 -8.52 -2.47 -34.37
CA GLU A 540 -8.10 -1.83 -33.11
C GLU A 540 -8.10 -2.77 -31.88
N THR A 541 -8.93 -3.82 -31.88
CA THR A 541 -8.97 -4.80 -30.77
C THR A 541 -7.72 -5.68 -30.79
N ASP A 542 -7.28 -6.11 -31.97
CA ASP A 542 -6.04 -6.88 -32.11
C ASP A 542 -4.77 -6.03 -31.95
N ARG A 543 -4.81 -4.75 -32.34
CA ARG A 543 -3.72 -3.78 -32.13
C ARG A 543 -3.62 -3.25 -30.68
N LEU A 544 -4.52 -3.64 -29.78
CA LEU A 544 -4.60 -3.13 -28.39
C LEU A 544 -4.71 -1.59 -28.29
N GLU A 545 -5.42 -0.97 -29.24
CA GLU A 545 -5.60 0.49 -29.25
C GLU A 545 -6.47 1.02 -28.09
N GLY A 546 -6.37 2.33 -27.88
CA GLY A 546 -6.99 3.06 -26.76
C GLY A 546 -6.11 3.20 -25.51
N MET A 547 -4.98 2.50 -25.40
CA MET A 547 -4.13 2.54 -24.19
C MET A 547 -3.08 3.65 -24.22
N ILE A 548 -3.24 4.63 -23.31
CA ILE A 548 -2.21 5.63 -23.01
C ILE A 548 -1.46 5.18 -21.74
N VAL A 549 -0.29 4.59 -21.93
CA VAL A 549 0.51 4.01 -20.83
C VAL A 549 1.26 5.11 -20.06
N GLN A 550 1.28 5.01 -18.73
CA GLN A 550 1.85 6.00 -17.80
C GLN A 550 2.65 5.30 -16.67
N ILE A 551 3.78 5.88 -16.26
CA ILE A 551 4.56 5.36 -15.11
C ILE A 551 4.06 5.94 -13.78
N GLY A 552 3.95 5.07 -12.78
CA GLY A 552 3.55 5.41 -11.41
C GLY A 552 4.59 6.22 -10.64
N ASP A 553 4.12 7.26 -9.95
CA ASP A 553 5.00 8.22 -9.28
C ASP A 553 5.62 7.70 -7.98
N TRP A 554 5.05 6.69 -7.30
CA TRP A 554 5.71 6.15 -6.11
C TRP A 554 6.97 5.36 -6.45
N HIS A 555 6.93 4.51 -7.48
CA HIS A 555 8.15 3.84 -7.96
C HIS A 555 9.19 4.85 -8.47
N THR A 556 8.77 5.95 -9.13
CA THR A 556 9.68 7.07 -9.42
C THR A 556 10.27 7.70 -8.15
N CYS A 557 9.48 7.91 -7.09
CA CYS A 557 10.00 8.42 -5.81
C CYS A 557 11.06 7.47 -5.21
N VAL A 558 10.84 6.15 -5.25
CA VAL A 558 11.84 5.18 -4.79
C VAL A 558 13.10 5.26 -5.66
N LYS A 559 12.97 5.42 -6.98
CA LYS A 559 14.12 5.55 -7.89
C LYS A 559 14.93 6.83 -7.67
N ILE A 560 14.29 7.99 -7.47
CA ILE A 560 15.00 9.23 -7.11
C ILE A 560 15.80 9.03 -5.82
N LEU A 561 15.18 8.38 -4.83
CA LEU A 561 15.83 8.08 -3.56
C LEU A 561 17.00 7.10 -3.73
N GLU A 562 16.90 6.12 -4.63
CA GLU A 562 18.02 5.22 -4.98
C GLU A 562 19.20 5.98 -5.62
N VAL A 563 18.93 6.96 -6.50
CA VAL A 563 19.98 7.83 -7.10
C VAL A 563 20.66 8.68 -6.03
N LEU A 564 19.87 9.32 -5.14
CA LEU A 564 20.40 10.08 -4.01
C LEU A 564 21.29 9.21 -3.11
N PHE A 565 20.83 8.01 -2.73
CA PHE A 565 21.64 7.12 -1.90
C PHE A 565 22.91 6.65 -2.63
N ARG A 566 22.85 6.34 -3.94
CA ARG A 566 24.05 5.93 -4.69
C ARG A 566 25.10 7.02 -4.81
N ARG A 567 24.70 8.30 -4.89
CA ARG A 567 25.62 9.45 -4.98
C ARG A 567 26.12 9.94 -3.62
N PHE A 568 25.26 9.97 -2.59
CA PHE A 568 25.56 10.63 -1.32
C PHE A 568 25.75 9.67 -0.13
N TYR A 569 25.32 8.40 -0.20
CA TYR A 569 25.38 7.46 0.93
C TYR A 569 26.42 6.35 0.70
N SER A 570 27.41 6.26 1.60
CA SER A 570 28.38 5.16 1.59
C SER A 570 28.78 4.76 3.01
N ALA A 571 28.85 3.45 3.28
CA ALA A 571 29.32 2.96 4.57
C ALA A 571 30.77 3.41 4.90
N SER A 572 31.58 3.68 3.87
CA SER A 572 32.96 4.14 3.99
C SER A 572 33.08 5.61 4.41
N SER A 573 32.06 6.45 4.17
CA SER A 573 32.06 7.86 4.57
C SER A 573 31.70 8.08 6.05
N ALA A 574 31.63 7.02 6.87
CA ALA A 574 31.33 7.11 8.30
C ALA A 574 32.36 7.90 9.15
N ARG A 575 33.46 8.38 8.54
CA ARG A 575 34.47 9.29 9.12
C ARG A 575 34.58 10.63 8.38
N ASP A 576 33.72 10.87 7.40
CA ASP A 576 33.61 12.11 6.64
C ASP A 576 32.41 12.87 7.22
N ASN A 577 32.68 13.90 8.02
CA ASN A 577 31.66 14.64 8.76
C ASN A 577 30.68 15.35 7.81
N CYS A 578 29.42 15.50 8.22
CA CYS A 578 28.35 16.06 7.38
C CYS A 578 28.09 15.27 6.08
N THR A 579 28.40 13.97 6.06
CA THR A 579 27.91 13.03 5.02
C THR A 579 26.79 12.14 5.57
N LEU A 580 25.88 11.70 4.70
CA LEU A 580 24.68 10.93 5.08
C LEU A 580 24.96 9.71 5.98
N MET A 581 26.12 9.05 5.85
CA MET A 581 26.48 7.92 6.72
C MET A 581 26.98 8.39 8.10
N ALA A 582 27.80 9.44 8.16
CA ALA A 582 28.23 10.02 9.43
C ALA A 582 27.04 10.58 10.22
N ASP A 583 26.16 11.32 9.54
CA ASP A 583 24.99 11.98 10.10
C ASP A 583 23.95 10.97 10.59
N ARG A 584 23.67 9.92 9.81
CA ARG A 584 22.85 8.77 10.23
C ARG A 584 23.37 8.12 11.52
N ASN A 585 24.68 8.04 11.70
CA ASN A 585 25.29 7.48 12.91
C ASN A 585 25.17 8.46 14.09
N LEU A 586 25.43 9.75 13.85
CA LEU A 586 25.32 10.85 14.81
C LEU A 586 23.92 10.93 15.43
N ILE A 587 22.86 10.94 14.61
CA ILE A 587 21.46 10.90 15.08
C ILE A 587 20.90 9.48 15.28
N ASN A 588 21.77 8.46 15.24
CA ASN A 588 21.48 7.05 15.58
C ASN A 588 20.29 6.43 14.81
N ARG A 589 20.09 6.81 13.54
CA ARG A 589 18.98 6.36 12.67
C ARG A 589 19.24 4.97 12.07
N ARG A 590 19.41 3.95 12.93
CA ARG A 590 19.74 2.55 12.56
C ARG A 590 18.74 1.87 11.62
N ASN A 591 17.52 2.40 11.51
CA ASN A 591 16.48 1.92 10.60
C ASN A 591 16.71 2.31 9.13
N VAL A 592 17.60 3.27 8.86
CA VAL A 592 18.00 3.67 7.49
C VAL A 592 18.92 2.61 6.88
N LYS A 593 18.70 2.28 5.60
CA LYS A 593 19.38 1.23 4.82
C LYS A 593 20.15 1.79 3.63
N VAL A 594 20.94 0.94 2.97
CA VAL A 594 21.67 1.27 1.73
C VAL A 594 20.75 1.20 0.52
N ASP A 595 19.77 0.28 0.53
CA ASP A 595 18.76 0.09 -0.51
C ASP A 595 17.41 0.70 -0.10
N PRO A 596 16.96 1.79 -0.75
CA PRO A 596 15.67 2.40 -0.47
C PRO A 596 14.45 1.58 -0.90
N HIS A 597 14.57 0.53 -1.73
CA HIS A 597 13.45 -0.39 -1.95
C HIS A 597 13.13 -1.17 -0.67
N SER A 598 14.14 -1.60 0.09
CA SER A 598 13.95 -2.32 1.36
C SER A 598 13.37 -1.45 2.49
N ALA A 599 13.67 -0.15 2.54
CA ALA A 599 13.33 0.70 3.69
C ALA A 599 12.88 2.13 3.33
N TYR A 600 12.23 2.32 2.17
CA TYR A 600 11.73 3.59 1.63
C TYR A 600 11.21 4.62 2.65
N ARG A 601 10.41 4.21 3.65
CA ARG A 601 9.88 5.15 4.66
C ARG A 601 10.97 5.68 5.60
N PRO A 602 11.72 4.84 6.35
CA PRO A 602 12.96 5.25 7.01
C PRO A 602 13.88 6.15 6.18
N ASP A 603 14.16 5.77 4.93
CA ASP A 603 15.19 6.40 4.11
C ASP A 603 14.73 7.77 3.57
N ARG A 604 13.47 7.88 3.15
CA ARG A 604 12.83 9.15 2.79
C ARG A 604 12.73 10.09 3.99
N ASP A 605 12.26 9.59 5.13
CA ASP A 605 12.08 10.41 6.35
C ASP A 605 13.44 10.85 6.92
N PHE A 606 14.51 10.12 6.61
CA PHE A 606 15.89 10.54 6.84
C PHE A 606 16.33 11.65 5.89
N ILE A 607 16.27 11.46 4.56
CA ILE A 607 16.63 12.50 3.57
C ILE A 607 15.87 13.82 3.81
N ILE A 608 14.57 13.78 4.14
CA ILE A 608 13.81 14.99 4.50
C ILE A 608 14.43 15.68 5.74
N THR A 609 14.90 14.93 6.74
CA THR A 609 15.58 15.48 7.93
C THR A 609 16.94 16.09 7.55
N GLU A 610 17.74 15.38 6.75
CA GLU A 610 19.08 15.77 6.30
C GLU A 610 19.08 17.04 5.45
N VAL A 611 18.15 17.14 4.50
CA VAL A 611 17.96 18.30 3.62
C VAL A 611 17.38 19.47 4.39
N THR A 612 16.40 19.25 5.29
CA THR A 612 15.85 20.33 6.14
C THR A 612 16.93 20.94 7.03
N SER A 613 17.77 20.11 7.65
CA SER A 613 18.88 20.58 8.50
C SER A 613 19.89 21.39 7.71
N ARG A 614 20.21 20.96 6.48
CA ARG A 614 21.10 21.70 5.57
C ARG A 614 20.49 23.00 5.05
N VAL A 615 19.20 23.04 4.74
CA VAL A 615 18.50 24.28 4.37
C VAL A 615 18.50 25.28 5.53
N ILE A 616 18.35 24.83 6.78
CA ILE A 616 18.48 25.68 7.97
C ILE A 616 19.91 26.23 8.10
N ALA A 617 20.93 25.38 8.04
CA ALA A 617 22.33 25.83 8.15
C ALA A 617 22.75 26.76 6.98
N ALA A 618 22.29 26.49 5.75
CA ALA A 618 22.47 27.36 4.59
C ALA A 618 21.78 28.72 4.78
N ALA A 619 20.52 28.74 5.23
CA ALA A 619 19.82 29.97 5.55
C ALA A 619 20.49 30.76 6.69
N MET A 620 21.06 30.07 7.69
CA MET A 620 21.84 30.72 8.75
C MET A 620 23.11 31.39 8.21
N LYS A 621 23.83 30.72 7.32
CA LYS A 621 25.02 31.27 6.64
C LYS A 621 24.66 32.50 5.77
N VAL A 622 23.68 32.37 4.88
CA VAL A 622 23.34 33.39 3.86
C VAL A 622 22.61 34.60 4.45
N LEU A 623 21.73 34.38 5.44
CA LEU A 623 20.95 35.47 6.06
C LEU A 623 21.63 36.08 7.29
N GLY A 624 22.80 35.56 7.69
CA GLY A 624 23.56 36.03 8.84
C GLY A 624 22.82 35.81 10.16
N ILE A 625 22.41 34.57 10.44
CA ILE A 625 21.72 34.17 11.67
C ILE A 625 22.70 33.34 12.50
N GLU A 626 23.17 33.87 13.63
CA GLU A 626 24.19 33.23 14.48
C GLU A 626 23.68 31.96 15.20
N THR A 627 22.42 31.98 15.63
CA THR A 627 21.78 30.88 16.38
C THR A 627 20.32 30.69 15.95
N LEU A 628 19.74 29.51 16.21
CA LEU A 628 18.34 29.20 15.87
C LEU A 628 17.29 30.16 16.50
N SER A 629 17.68 31.03 17.43
CA SER A 629 16.83 32.02 18.09
C SER A 629 17.19 33.48 17.75
N SER A 630 18.23 33.73 16.94
CA SER A 630 18.65 35.09 16.55
C SER A 630 17.93 35.60 15.29
N VAL A 631 17.96 36.92 15.08
CA VAL A 631 17.43 37.58 13.88
C VAL A 631 18.47 37.59 12.73
N PRO A 632 18.05 37.57 11.46
CA PRO A 632 18.96 37.66 10.31
C PRO A 632 19.62 39.02 10.18
N LEU A 633 20.95 39.07 10.26
CA LEU A 633 21.76 40.29 10.13
C LEU A 633 21.97 40.71 8.68
N ALA A 634 22.13 39.77 7.75
CA ALA A 634 22.34 40.03 6.32
C ALA A 634 21.04 40.15 5.49
N PHE A 635 19.89 39.91 6.14
CA PHE A 635 18.56 40.21 5.59
C PHE A 635 17.54 40.56 6.69
N PRO A 636 17.66 41.75 7.32
CA PRO A 636 16.84 42.13 8.47
C PRO A 636 15.33 42.08 8.20
N ILE A 637 14.57 41.64 9.21
CA ILE A 637 13.11 41.59 9.16
C ILE A 637 12.54 43.03 9.36
N PRO A 638 11.71 43.56 8.44
CA PRO A 638 11.10 44.88 8.61
C PRO A 638 10.23 44.97 9.86
N ALA A 639 10.38 46.02 10.67
CA ALA A 639 9.69 46.17 11.95
C ALA A 639 8.15 46.27 11.85
N ASN A 640 7.62 46.59 10.68
CA ASN A 640 6.18 46.57 10.38
C ASN A 640 5.67 45.20 9.91
N LEU A 641 6.54 44.24 9.53
CA LEU A 641 6.14 43.03 8.79
C LEU A 641 5.11 42.17 9.54
N GLU A 642 5.09 42.15 10.87
CA GLU A 642 4.05 41.44 11.64
C GLU A 642 2.63 41.98 11.41
N LYS A 643 2.51 43.28 11.15
CA LYS A 643 1.24 44.00 10.93
C LYS A 643 0.80 43.99 9.46
N GLU A 644 1.72 43.69 8.54
CA GLU A 644 1.44 43.56 7.11
C GLU A 644 0.53 42.38 6.77
N ASP A 645 0.01 42.37 5.55
CA ASP A 645 -0.84 41.30 5.05
C ASP A 645 -0.04 39.99 4.77
N ASN A 646 -0.76 38.88 4.62
CA ASN A 646 -0.15 37.57 4.39
C ASN A 646 0.61 37.48 3.05
N LEU A 647 0.21 38.24 2.03
CA LEU A 647 0.88 38.27 0.73
C LEU A 647 2.21 39.03 0.79
N THR A 648 2.29 40.10 1.58
CA THR A 648 3.55 40.84 1.83
C THR A 648 4.51 40.03 2.71
N LYS A 649 4.01 39.34 3.74
CA LYS A 649 4.77 38.34 4.51
C LYS A 649 5.32 37.22 3.61
N LEU A 650 4.49 36.69 2.72
CA LEU A 650 4.90 35.65 1.76
C LEU A 650 5.94 36.16 0.75
N LYS A 651 5.81 37.40 0.25
CA LYS A 651 6.84 38.05 -0.60
C LYS A 651 8.18 38.18 0.12
N PHE A 652 8.20 38.61 1.39
CA PHE A 652 9.44 38.69 2.18
C PHE A 652 10.10 37.31 2.30
N LEU A 653 9.33 36.26 2.62
CA LEU A 653 9.82 34.89 2.70
C LEU A 653 10.33 34.35 1.36
N HIS A 654 9.67 34.66 0.24
CA HIS A 654 10.18 34.34 -1.10
C HIS A 654 11.51 35.05 -1.39
N ASN A 655 11.64 36.33 -1.07
CA ASN A 655 12.89 37.09 -1.31
C ASN A 655 14.05 36.57 -0.44
N ALA A 656 13.79 36.23 0.83
CA ALA A 656 14.77 35.57 1.70
C ALA A 656 15.18 34.19 1.17
N SER A 657 14.20 33.40 0.72
CA SER A 657 14.44 32.06 0.17
C SER A 657 15.21 32.12 -1.15
N ALA A 658 14.93 33.12 -2.00
CA ALA A 658 15.63 33.34 -3.27
C ALA A 658 17.14 33.53 -3.04
N LYS A 659 17.55 34.39 -2.10
CA LYS A 659 18.98 34.55 -1.73
C LYS A 659 19.65 33.21 -1.41
N VAL A 660 19.03 32.37 -0.58
CA VAL A 660 19.59 31.05 -0.20
C VAL A 660 19.66 30.10 -1.41
N VAL A 661 18.66 30.18 -2.31
CA VAL A 661 18.64 29.39 -3.55
C VAL A 661 19.72 29.84 -4.53
N ASP A 662 19.87 31.15 -4.74
CA ASP A 662 20.79 31.73 -5.71
C ASP A 662 22.28 31.59 -5.29
N GLU A 663 22.57 31.53 -3.99
CA GLU A 663 23.92 31.37 -3.45
C GLU A 663 24.32 29.88 -3.27
N ILE A 664 23.45 29.05 -2.69
CA ILE A 664 23.78 27.68 -2.26
C ILE A 664 23.22 26.59 -3.18
N VAL A 665 22.05 26.80 -3.78
CA VAL A 665 21.31 25.75 -4.52
C VAL A 665 21.58 25.76 -6.02
N ILE A 666 21.68 26.96 -6.61
CA ILE A 666 21.94 27.19 -8.02
C ILE A 666 23.44 27.46 -8.22
N ASP A 667 24.07 26.68 -9.08
CA ASP A 667 25.40 26.99 -9.59
C ASP A 667 25.27 27.80 -10.88
N GLN A 668 25.33 29.13 -10.79
CA GLN A 668 25.02 30.02 -11.92
C GLN A 668 26.01 29.86 -13.08
N SER A 669 27.31 29.67 -12.81
CA SER A 669 28.34 29.48 -13.84
C SER A 669 28.22 28.13 -14.54
N THR A 670 27.96 27.05 -13.80
CA THR A 670 27.70 25.72 -14.38
C THR A 670 26.40 25.71 -15.18
N PHE A 671 25.33 26.36 -14.69
CA PHE A 671 24.07 26.45 -15.42
C PHE A 671 24.19 27.28 -16.71
N ALA A 672 24.91 28.41 -16.67
CA ALA A 672 25.22 29.21 -17.86
C ALA A 672 26.01 28.39 -18.90
N THR A 673 27.08 27.72 -18.47
CA THR A 673 27.89 26.82 -19.32
C THR A 673 27.06 25.70 -19.95
N LEU A 674 26.14 25.09 -19.19
CA LEU A 674 25.23 24.06 -19.70
C LEU A 674 24.21 24.60 -20.71
N MET A 675 23.69 25.81 -20.49
CA MET A 675 22.77 26.49 -21.41
C MET A 675 23.46 26.89 -22.71
N GLU A 676 24.69 27.42 -22.65
CA GLU A 676 25.48 27.77 -23.84
C GLU A 676 25.84 26.51 -24.67
N ARG A 677 26.24 25.42 -23.99
CA ARG A 677 26.45 24.11 -24.64
C ARG A 677 25.16 23.57 -25.27
N ALA A 678 24.00 23.76 -24.65
CA ALA A 678 22.71 23.33 -25.21
C ALA A 678 22.29 24.15 -26.43
N THR A 679 22.40 25.49 -26.36
CA THR A 679 22.07 26.40 -27.47
C THR A 679 22.99 26.18 -28.66
N SER A 680 24.31 26.11 -28.44
CA SER A 680 25.27 25.88 -29.52
C SER A 680 25.08 24.52 -30.22
N VAL A 681 24.66 23.47 -29.51
CA VAL A 681 24.23 22.20 -30.10
C VAL A 681 22.97 22.38 -30.96
N GLN A 682 21.95 23.07 -30.44
CA GLN A 682 20.71 23.34 -31.17
C GLN A 682 20.96 24.14 -32.45
N ASP A 683 21.78 25.18 -32.40
CA ASP A 683 22.08 26.04 -33.55
C ASP A 683 22.94 25.32 -34.61
N LYS A 684 23.90 24.48 -34.19
CA LYS A 684 24.63 23.57 -35.09
C LYS A 684 23.68 22.64 -35.83
N GLU A 685 22.72 22.05 -35.11
CA GLU A 685 21.71 21.15 -35.68
C GLU A 685 20.67 21.86 -36.55
N LEU A 686 20.24 23.08 -36.21
CA LEU A 686 19.41 23.91 -37.08
C LEU A 686 20.14 24.30 -38.37
N SER A 687 21.44 24.65 -38.28
CA SER A 687 22.26 24.93 -39.46
C SER A 687 22.41 23.69 -40.37
N ASN A 688 22.49 22.50 -39.78
CA ASN A 688 22.60 21.25 -40.53
C ASN A 688 21.25 20.83 -41.14
N ASN A 689 20.14 20.91 -40.42
CA ASN A 689 18.82 20.44 -40.87
C ASN A 689 18.06 21.45 -41.77
N GLN A 690 18.78 22.34 -42.45
CA GLN A 690 18.24 23.25 -43.45
C GLN A 690 17.50 22.46 -44.55
N GLN A 691 16.22 22.76 -44.76
CA GLN A 691 15.36 21.97 -45.67
C GLN A 691 15.85 22.03 -47.12
N PRO A 692 15.66 20.95 -47.90
CA PRO A 692 15.89 20.98 -49.34
C PRO A 692 14.89 21.92 -50.03
N ASN A 693 15.26 22.43 -51.20
CA ASN A 693 14.38 23.22 -52.07
C ASN A 693 13.28 22.36 -52.71
N GLU A 694 12.42 23.01 -53.49
CA GLU A 694 11.27 22.39 -54.20
C GLU A 694 11.67 21.19 -55.09
N TYR A 695 12.93 21.14 -55.56
CA TYR A 695 13.49 20.03 -56.34
C TYR A 695 14.13 18.93 -55.48
N ASN A 696 13.83 18.91 -54.17
CA ASN A 696 14.35 18.00 -53.16
C ASN A 696 15.90 17.96 -53.12
N ARG A 697 16.55 19.13 -53.23
CA ARG A 697 18.01 19.30 -53.11
C ARG A 697 18.39 20.37 -52.10
N PHE A 698 19.50 20.16 -51.41
CA PHE A 698 20.08 21.11 -50.46
C PHE A 698 20.87 22.20 -51.20
N PRO A 699 20.50 23.49 -51.11
CA PRO A 699 21.26 24.58 -51.70
C PRO A 699 22.58 24.82 -50.95
N CYS A 700 23.55 25.48 -51.59
CA CYS A 700 24.71 26.01 -50.89
C CYS A 700 24.29 27.08 -49.88
N ARG A 701 24.94 27.15 -48.70
CA ARG A 701 24.67 28.18 -47.68
C ARG A 701 25.25 29.56 -48.01
N TYR A 702 26.15 29.67 -48.99
CA TYR A 702 26.74 30.95 -49.39
C TYR A 702 25.70 31.82 -50.13
N PRO A 703 25.60 33.13 -49.84
CA PRO A 703 24.71 34.04 -50.56
C PRO A 703 24.90 33.94 -52.08
N GLU A 704 23.79 34.03 -52.83
CA GLU A 704 23.76 34.05 -54.30
C GLU A 704 24.36 32.81 -55.01
N CYS A 705 24.77 31.76 -54.28
CA CYS A 705 25.36 30.58 -54.89
C CYS A 705 24.31 29.60 -55.48
N PRO A 706 24.31 29.31 -56.79
CA PRO A 706 23.28 28.49 -57.44
C PRO A 706 23.47 26.97 -57.29
N LYS A 707 24.52 26.48 -56.60
CA LYS A 707 24.82 25.04 -56.55
C LYS A 707 23.93 24.30 -55.55
N THR A 708 23.38 23.17 -55.97
CA THR A 708 22.45 22.35 -55.18
C THR A 708 22.85 20.87 -55.16
N TYR A 709 22.67 20.21 -54.00
CA TYR A 709 23.19 18.87 -53.70
C TYR A 709 22.08 17.89 -53.37
N LYS A 710 22.17 16.65 -53.88
CA LYS A 710 21.20 15.58 -53.55
C LYS A 710 21.23 15.18 -52.07
N TYR A 711 22.39 15.31 -51.42
CA TYR A 711 22.58 14.94 -50.02
C TYR A 711 23.29 16.05 -49.25
N ASN A 712 22.82 16.30 -48.03
CA ASN A 712 23.44 17.21 -47.07
C ASN A 712 24.71 16.57 -46.44
N GLY A 713 25.79 16.50 -47.21
CA GLY A 713 27.00 15.76 -46.80
C GLY A 713 28.30 16.33 -47.37
N LYS A 714 29.36 15.53 -47.34
CA LYS A 714 30.75 15.95 -47.64
C LYS A 714 30.93 16.68 -48.98
N ALA A 715 30.14 16.36 -50.00
CA ALA A 715 30.16 17.05 -51.30
C ALA A 715 29.60 18.50 -51.25
N ARG A 716 28.58 18.75 -50.42
CA ARG A 716 28.03 20.08 -50.13
C ARG A 716 29.08 20.88 -49.35
N ARG A 717 29.53 20.34 -48.21
CA ARG A 717 30.54 20.97 -47.32
C ARG A 717 31.85 21.31 -48.06
N LYS A 718 32.35 20.44 -48.94
CA LYS A 718 33.58 20.70 -49.74
C LYS A 718 33.45 21.88 -50.72
N HIS A 719 32.24 22.20 -51.18
CA HIS A 719 32.01 23.40 -51.99
C HIS A 719 31.68 24.62 -51.13
N GLU A 720 30.99 24.45 -50.00
CA GLU A 720 30.76 25.51 -49.02
C GLU A 720 32.10 26.07 -48.49
N ALA A 721 33.12 25.23 -48.34
CA ALA A 721 34.52 25.59 -48.07
C ALA A 721 35.33 26.06 -49.30
N SER A 722 34.70 26.27 -50.47
CA SER A 722 35.33 26.79 -51.70
C SER A 722 34.80 28.18 -52.09
N HIS A 723 34.18 28.89 -51.15
CA HIS A 723 33.81 30.31 -51.27
C HIS A 723 34.83 31.18 -50.52
N ASP A 724 34.79 32.48 -50.77
CA ASP A 724 35.62 33.47 -50.07
C ASP A 724 34.74 34.68 -49.64
N PRO A 725 34.54 34.91 -48.33
CA PRO A 725 34.97 34.05 -47.22
C PRO A 725 34.29 32.67 -47.28
N PRO A 726 34.96 31.59 -46.83
CA PRO A 726 34.36 30.26 -46.82
C PRO A 726 33.13 30.24 -45.90
N VAL A 727 32.13 29.43 -46.27
CA VAL A 727 30.92 29.28 -45.45
C VAL A 727 31.31 28.69 -44.09
N VAL A 728 31.20 29.52 -43.05
CA VAL A 728 31.43 29.10 -41.66
C VAL A 728 30.26 28.23 -41.20
N VAL A 729 30.33 26.93 -41.53
CA VAL A 729 29.59 25.90 -40.80
C VAL A 729 30.35 25.66 -39.50
N PRO A 730 29.75 25.84 -38.31
CA PRO A 730 30.47 25.61 -37.06
C PRO A 730 30.90 24.14 -36.97
N GLU A 731 32.21 23.91 -36.91
CA GLU A 731 32.75 22.55 -36.99
C GLU A 731 32.32 21.69 -35.79
N GLU A 732 32.41 20.37 -35.98
CA GLU A 732 32.37 19.41 -34.88
C GLU A 732 33.61 19.66 -34.01
N PRO A 733 33.48 20.07 -32.73
CA PRO A 733 34.60 19.96 -31.81
C PRO A 733 34.94 18.47 -31.74
N GLY A 734 36.21 18.13 -31.94
CA GLY A 734 36.66 16.74 -31.85
C GLY A 734 36.16 16.14 -30.53
N CYS A 735 35.58 14.94 -30.58
CA CYS A 735 34.92 14.34 -29.41
C CYS A 735 35.88 13.79 -28.35
N ASP A 736 37.09 14.35 -28.29
CA ASP A 736 38.08 14.15 -27.24
C ASP A 736 37.71 15.02 -26.03
N ALA A 737 36.63 14.64 -25.35
CA ALA A 737 36.35 15.03 -23.98
C ALA A 737 37.32 14.30 -23.00
N ASN A 738 38.61 14.38 -23.33
CA ASN A 738 39.77 14.18 -22.47
C ASN A 738 40.52 15.52 -22.43
N ASP A 739 39.80 16.59 -22.09
CA ASP A 739 40.37 17.68 -21.30
C ASP A 739 40.87 17.04 -20.00
N GLY A 740 42.09 16.52 -20.03
CA GLY A 740 42.70 15.87 -18.89
C GLY A 740 42.90 16.93 -17.82
N GLU A 741 42.09 16.85 -16.74
CA GLU A 741 42.13 17.74 -15.57
C GLU A 741 43.54 18.25 -15.33
N SER A 742 43.76 19.56 -15.54
CA SER A 742 45.09 20.12 -15.36
C SER A 742 45.54 19.88 -13.93
N ALA A 743 46.85 19.79 -13.69
CA ALA A 743 47.35 19.58 -12.33
C ALA A 743 46.97 20.74 -11.38
N GLN A 744 46.51 21.88 -11.92
CA GLN A 744 46.16 23.09 -11.18
C GLN A 744 44.72 23.07 -10.66
N ASP A 745 43.77 22.42 -11.35
CA ASP A 745 42.36 22.38 -10.93
C ASP A 745 42.12 21.61 -9.61
N LYS A 746 43.12 20.82 -9.17
CA LYS A 746 43.03 19.91 -8.03
C LYS A 746 43.33 20.55 -6.67
N GLU A 747 43.93 21.72 -6.63
CA GLU A 747 44.21 22.43 -5.38
C GLU A 747 43.04 23.31 -4.92
N ASP A 748 42.14 23.71 -5.84
CA ASP A 748 41.06 24.67 -5.56
C ASP A 748 39.68 24.02 -5.28
N SER A 749 39.58 22.68 -5.31
CA SER A 749 38.33 21.94 -5.01
C SER A 749 37.97 21.97 -3.51
N ASP A 750 36.67 21.91 -3.21
CA ASP A 750 36.11 21.79 -1.85
C ASP A 750 35.00 20.74 -1.87
N ASP A 751 35.36 19.48 -1.57
CA ASP A 751 34.44 18.34 -1.60
C ASP A 751 33.29 18.51 -0.60
N VAL A 752 33.58 19.12 0.56
CA VAL A 752 32.60 19.32 1.63
C VAL A 752 31.55 20.34 1.20
N TYR A 753 31.96 21.46 0.60
CA TYR A 753 31.04 22.46 0.05
C TYR A 753 30.23 21.90 -1.12
N ASN A 754 30.89 21.27 -2.09
CA ASN A 754 30.23 20.73 -3.28
C ASN A 754 29.21 19.64 -2.92
N TYR A 755 29.56 18.71 -2.05
CA TYR A 755 28.67 17.65 -1.55
C TYR A 755 27.45 18.22 -0.84
N ASN A 756 27.64 19.16 0.09
CA ASN A 756 26.53 19.70 0.88
C ASN A 756 25.60 20.60 0.04
N CYS A 757 26.15 21.39 -0.90
CA CYS A 757 25.34 22.15 -1.85
C CYS A 757 24.56 21.24 -2.81
N ALA A 758 25.18 20.20 -3.36
CA ALA A 758 24.52 19.24 -4.25
C ALA A 758 23.40 18.46 -3.52
N LEU A 759 23.67 17.98 -2.30
CA LEU A 759 22.70 17.27 -1.47
C LEU A 759 21.49 18.14 -1.11
N VAL A 760 21.67 19.46 -0.92
CA VAL A 760 20.56 20.40 -0.82
C VAL A 760 19.80 20.51 -2.15
N SER A 761 20.50 20.65 -3.28
CA SER A 761 19.88 20.89 -4.59
C SER A 761 19.01 19.70 -5.08
N GLU A 762 19.57 18.49 -5.11
CA GLU A 762 18.79 17.29 -5.48
C GLU A 762 17.83 16.84 -4.37
N GLY A 763 18.17 17.11 -3.11
CA GLY A 763 17.28 16.89 -1.97
C GLY A 763 16.02 17.75 -2.02
N LEU A 764 16.17 19.03 -2.36
CA LEU A 764 15.06 19.95 -2.61
C LEU A 764 14.23 19.52 -3.82
N LEU A 765 14.86 19.03 -4.90
CA LEU A 765 14.12 18.44 -6.02
C LEU A 765 13.28 17.22 -5.59
N PHE A 766 13.83 16.31 -4.78
CA PHE A 766 13.09 15.17 -4.26
C PHE A 766 11.92 15.59 -3.36
N ILE A 767 12.12 16.59 -2.48
CA ILE A 767 11.05 17.17 -1.66
C ILE A 767 9.98 17.82 -2.55
N ASN A 768 10.38 18.60 -3.56
CA ASN A 768 9.50 19.24 -4.53
C ASN A 768 8.69 18.22 -5.37
N PHE A 769 9.19 17.00 -5.55
CA PHE A 769 8.49 15.92 -6.25
C PHE A 769 7.42 15.28 -5.37
N ILE A 770 7.76 14.89 -4.13
CA ILE A 770 6.78 14.31 -3.18
C ILE A 770 5.72 15.33 -2.73
N ASP A 771 6.05 16.62 -2.72
CA ASP A 771 5.14 17.71 -2.38
C ASP A 771 4.18 18.03 -3.53
N ALA A 772 4.66 18.07 -4.78
CA ALA A 772 3.79 18.17 -5.96
C ALA A 772 2.79 17.00 -6.05
N ILE A 773 3.24 15.79 -5.73
CA ILE A 773 2.38 14.60 -5.58
C ILE A 773 1.34 14.79 -4.47
N ALA A 774 1.71 15.37 -3.33
CA ALA A 774 0.83 15.54 -2.18
C ALA A 774 -0.29 16.56 -2.44
N GLU A 775 0.01 17.67 -3.12
CA GLU A 775 -0.99 18.65 -3.56
C GLU A 775 -1.76 18.22 -4.81
N GLY A 776 -1.26 17.23 -5.56
CA GLY A 776 -1.85 16.78 -6.82
C GLY A 776 -1.52 17.68 -8.01
N ASP A 777 -0.46 18.48 -7.91
CA ASP A 777 0.04 19.40 -8.94
C ASP A 777 0.71 18.63 -10.09
N GLY A 778 -0.12 18.16 -11.02
CA GLY A 778 0.29 17.42 -12.21
C GLY A 778 1.28 18.20 -13.08
N GLU A 779 1.14 19.52 -13.18
CA GLU A 779 2.06 20.33 -13.98
C GLU A 779 3.46 20.39 -13.36
N ARG A 780 3.55 20.55 -12.05
CA ARG A 780 4.81 20.54 -11.30
C ARG A 780 5.46 19.15 -11.25
N ILE A 781 4.68 18.07 -11.27
CA ILE A 781 5.19 16.71 -11.49
C ILE A 781 5.83 16.59 -12.88
N ILE A 782 5.10 16.92 -13.95
CA ILE A 782 5.61 16.82 -15.33
C ILE A 782 6.76 17.81 -15.60
N ARG A 783 6.76 18.99 -14.95
CA ARG A 783 7.88 19.95 -14.98
C ARG A 783 9.16 19.34 -14.40
N GLN A 784 9.07 18.59 -13.31
CA GLN A 784 10.21 17.93 -12.68
C GLN A 784 10.72 16.74 -13.48
N TYR A 785 9.84 16.00 -14.18
CA TYR A 785 10.27 14.94 -15.11
C TYR A 785 11.27 15.43 -16.19
N LYS A 786 11.33 16.74 -16.51
CA LYS A 786 12.39 17.32 -17.35
C LYS A 786 13.79 17.18 -16.74
N TYR A 787 13.96 17.52 -15.47
CA TYR A 787 15.25 17.42 -14.78
C TYR A 787 15.55 15.96 -14.43
N LEU A 788 14.53 15.21 -13.97
CA LEU A 788 14.68 13.78 -13.67
C LEU A 788 15.14 12.98 -14.90
N MET A 789 14.68 13.33 -16.11
CA MET A 789 15.20 12.75 -17.35
C MET A 789 16.73 12.88 -17.46
N LEU A 790 17.30 14.03 -17.11
CA LEU A 790 18.75 14.28 -17.16
C LEU A 790 19.48 13.57 -16.01
N LEU A 791 18.96 13.66 -14.78
CA LEU A 791 19.51 12.98 -13.60
C LEU A 791 19.54 11.44 -13.76
N PHE A 792 18.48 10.86 -14.31
CA PHE A 792 18.42 9.43 -14.64
C PHE A 792 19.31 9.04 -15.83
N LYS A 793 19.72 10.02 -16.66
CA LYS A 793 20.58 9.81 -17.83
C LYS A 793 22.06 9.95 -17.47
N SER A 794 22.41 10.77 -16.49
CA SER A 794 23.77 10.86 -15.94
C SER A 794 24.10 9.69 -15.02
N ASP A 795 23.10 9.14 -14.31
CA ASP A 795 23.15 7.86 -13.60
C ASP A 795 23.03 6.63 -14.55
N ALA A 796 23.63 6.72 -15.74
CA ALA A 796 23.75 5.57 -16.64
C ALA A 796 24.81 4.57 -16.09
N PRO A 797 24.59 3.25 -16.22
CA PRO A 797 23.45 2.59 -16.84
C PRO A 797 22.24 2.39 -15.90
N HIS A 798 22.39 2.60 -14.59
CA HIS A 798 21.46 2.21 -13.53
C HIS A 798 20.04 2.82 -13.65
N SER A 799 19.92 3.98 -14.27
CA SER A 799 18.65 4.70 -14.44
C SER A 799 18.22 4.91 -15.90
N ASN A 800 18.93 4.33 -16.88
CA ASN A 800 18.64 4.47 -18.32
C ASN A 800 17.16 4.24 -18.69
N LYS A 801 16.50 3.27 -18.05
CA LYS A 801 15.08 2.99 -18.25
C LYS A 801 14.21 4.17 -17.80
N TYR A 802 14.36 4.63 -16.56
CA TYR A 802 13.63 5.78 -16.02
C TYR A 802 13.93 7.10 -16.77
N ALA A 803 15.13 7.27 -17.32
CA ALA A 803 15.43 8.37 -18.24
C ALA A 803 14.56 8.32 -19.50
N LEU A 804 14.43 7.12 -20.10
CA LEU A 804 13.61 6.89 -21.29
C LEU A 804 12.11 7.02 -20.98
N GLU A 805 11.63 6.57 -19.82
CA GLU A 805 10.26 6.85 -19.35
C GLU A 805 9.99 8.35 -19.27
N SER A 806 10.89 9.09 -18.62
CA SER A 806 10.77 10.53 -18.41
C SER A 806 10.70 11.28 -19.75
N LEU A 807 11.55 10.91 -20.71
CA LEU A 807 11.50 11.42 -22.08
C LEU A 807 10.16 11.11 -22.76
N TYR A 808 9.68 9.86 -22.73
CA TYR A 808 8.41 9.50 -23.35
C TYR A 808 7.21 10.22 -22.70
N GLN A 809 7.18 10.45 -21.39
CA GLN A 809 6.12 11.23 -20.75
C GLN A 809 6.08 12.68 -21.24
N LEU A 810 7.24 13.32 -21.38
CA LEU A 810 7.36 14.68 -21.89
C LEU A 810 6.92 14.77 -23.35
N LEU A 811 7.37 13.83 -24.18
CA LEU A 811 7.00 13.71 -25.58
C LEU A 811 5.50 13.47 -25.78
N LEU A 812 4.89 12.59 -24.97
CA LEU A 812 3.44 12.34 -24.96
C LEU A 812 2.65 13.63 -24.66
N VAL A 813 2.98 14.29 -23.55
CA VAL A 813 2.29 15.51 -23.08
C VAL A 813 2.46 16.69 -24.03
N LYS A 814 3.60 16.82 -24.72
CA LYS A 814 3.93 17.99 -25.54
C LYS A 814 3.74 17.83 -27.06
N GLY A 815 3.67 16.60 -27.59
CA GLY A 815 3.61 16.39 -29.05
C GLY A 815 2.72 15.27 -29.58
N VAL A 816 2.17 14.38 -28.73
CA VAL A 816 1.40 13.21 -29.21
C VAL A 816 -0.06 13.20 -28.73
N LEU A 817 -0.30 13.53 -27.47
CA LEU A 817 -1.64 13.46 -26.89
C LEU A 817 -2.49 14.67 -27.31
N SER A 818 -3.79 14.44 -27.50
CA SER A 818 -4.75 15.53 -27.70
C SER A 818 -4.74 16.49 -26.49
N LYS A 819 -5.23 17.73 -26.64
CA LYS A 819 -5.32 18.67 -25.50
C LYS A 819 -6.09 18.06 -24.31
N ARG A 820 -7.17 17.31 -24.57
CA ARG A 820 -7.96 16.56 -23.58
C ARG A 820 -7.11 15.48 -22.89
N ASP A 821 -6.39 14.68 -23.66
CA ASP A 821 -5.67 13.51 -23.14
C ASP A 821 -4.35 13.89 -22.47
N SER A 822 -3.69 14.96 -22.95
CA SER A 822 -2.55 15.60 -22.28
C SER A 822 -2.97 16.16 -20.92
N HIS A 823 -4.08 16.90 -20.84
CA HIS A 823 -4.66 17.34 -19.56
C HIS A 823 -4.98 16.15 -18.63
N ARG A 824 -5.62 15.09 -19.15
CA ARG A 824 -5.91 13.87 -18.36
C ARG A 824 -4.61 13.23 -17.85
N PHE A 825 -3.59 13.10 -18.68
CA PHE A 825 -2.29 12.50 -18.33
C PHE A 825 -1.54 13.31 -17.26
N ILE A 826 -1.61 14.64 -17.33
CA ILE A 826 -1.04 15.55 -16.34
C ILE A 826 -1.69 15.34 -14.96
N TRP A 827 -3.02 15.35 -14.88
CA TRP A 827 -3.73 15.42 -13.59
C TRP A 827 -4.11 14.06 -12.97
N ASN A 828 -4.38 13.01 -13.75
CA ASN A 828 -4.81 11.70 -13.23
C ASN A 828 -3.62 10.82 -12.77
N ARG A 829 -2.71 11.39 -11.97
CA ARG A 829 -1.49 10.71 -11.47
C ARG A 829 -1.55 10.28 -9.99
N SER A 830 -2.41 10.95 -9.23
CA SER A 830 -2.58 10.75 -7.78
C SER A 830 -4.05 10.54 -7.41
N VAL A 831 -4.31 10.14 -6.16
CA VAL A 831 -5.65 9.88 -5.64
C VAL A 831 -5.76 10.27 -4.16
N ASN A 832 -6.81 11.03 -3.83
CA ASN A 832 -7.04 11.56 -2.49
C ASN A 832 -7.90 10.65 -1.60
N ASN A 833 -7.48 9.39 -1.41
CA ASN A 833 -8.21 8.33 -0.65
C ASN A 833 -8.68 8.68 0.78
N LYS A 834 -8.22 9.81 1.34
CA LYS A 834 -8.61 10.34 2.67
C LYS A 834 -9.18 11.76 2.59
N GLY A 835 -8.90 12.44 1.48
CA GLY A 835 -9.08 13.86 1.29
C GLY A 835 -8.14 14.75 2.10
N GLY A 836 -8.34 16.06 1.92
CA GLY A 836 -7.51 17.13 2.47
C GLY A 836 -6.53 17.71 1.45
N LEU A 837 -6.12 18.96 1.65
CA LEU A 837 -4.97 19.58 0.98
C LEU A 837 -3.69 18.83 1.39
N GLY A 838 -2.70 18.69 0.50
CA GLY A 838 -1.45 17.97 0.79
C GLY A 838 -1.59 16.48 1.15
N MET A 839 -2.72 15.84 0.81
CA MET A 839 -3.05 14.46 1.26
C MET A 839 -3.21 13.43 0.13
N ASN A 840 -2.99 13.82 -1.13
CA ASN A 840 -2.96 12.91 -2.26
C ASN A 840 -1.82 11.88 -2.11
N ILE A 841 -1.98 10.71 -2.74
CA ILE A 841 -0.91 9.71 -2.90
C ILE A 841 -0.82 9.25 -4.36
N PRO A 842 0.34 8.77 -4.84
CA PRO A 842 0.45 8.17 -6.17
C PRO A 842 -0.52 7.01 -6.38
N LEU A 843 -1.00 6.84 -7.61
CA LEU A 843 -1.93 5.76 -7.97
C LEU A 843 -1.34 4.36 -7.74
N ASP A 844 -0.08 4.15 -8.08
CA ASP A 844 0.64 2.88 -7.85
C ASP A 844 0.79 2.57 -6.35
N LEU A 845 1.04 3.58 -5.51
CA LEU A 845 1.01 3.41 -4.05
C LEU A 845 -0.42 3.11 -3.54
N ALA A 846 -1.48 3.60 -4.19
CA ALA A 846 -2.85 3.20 -3.85
C ALA A 846 -3.13 1.74 -4.25
N VAL A 847 -2.61 1.28 -5.39
CA VAL A 847 -2.70 -0.13 -5.82
C VAL A 847 -1.94 -1.04 -4.85
N GLU A 848 -0.73 -0.70 -4.39
CA GLU A 848 -0.04 -1.53 -3.37
C GLU A 848 -0.81 -1.54 -2.03
N HIS A 849 -1.58 -0.50 -1.67
CA HIS A 849 -2.49 -0.58 -0.51
C HIS A 849 -3.71 -1.51 -0.74
N SER A 850 -4.07 -1.82 -1.99
CA SER A 850 -5.01 -2.90 -2.35
C SER A 850 -4.29 -4.25 -2.34
N ASN A 851 -3.18 -4.37 -3.06
CA ASN A 851 -2.38 -5.58 -3.15
C ASN A 851 -1.96 -6.08 -1.75
N ASN A 852 -1.56 -5.22 -0.82
CA ASN A 852 -1.26 -5.57 0.56
C ASN A 852 -2.48 -6.15 1.34
N PHE A 853 -3.69 -5.63 1.10
CA PHE A 853 -4.93 -6.19 1.67
C PHE A 853 -5.22 -7.58 1.08
N LEU A 854 -5.04 -7.76 -0.23
CA LEU A 854 -5.16 -9.06 -0.89
C LEU A 854 -4.11 -10.05 -0.40
N LYS A 855 -2.82 -9.67 -0.42
CA LYS A 855 -1.67 -10.40 0.14
C LYS A 855 -1.95 -10.83 1.59
N GLN A 856 -2.55 -9.97 2.44
CA GLN A 856 -3.00 -10.34 3.80
C GLN A 856 -4.04 -11.47 3.79
N SER A 857 -5.15 -11.35 3.05
CA SER A 857 -6.18 -12.38 2.98
C SER A 857 -5.68 -13.70 2.38
N ILE A 858 -4.89 -13.64 1.31
CA ILE A 858 -4.36 -14.80 0.57
C ILE A 858 -3.38 -15.59 1.46
N ASN A 859 -2.47 -14.90 2.16
CA ASN A 859 -1.52 -15.53 3.09
C ASN A 859 -2.20 -16.29 4.25
N HIS A 860 -3.45 -15.98 4.61
CA HIS A 860 -4.21 -16.70 5.64
C HIS A 860 -4.95 -17.95 5.10
N LEU A 861 -4.92 -18.23 3.79
CA LEU A 861 -5.43 -19.48 3.21
C LEU A 861 -4.47 -20.66 3.42
N GLY A 862 -3.15 -20.39 3.47
CA GLY A 862 -2.12 -21.44 3.54
C GLY A 862 -2.22 -22.41 2.36
N VAL A 863 -2.28 -23.71 2.64
CA VAL A 863 -2.45 -24.77 1.61
C VAL A 863 -3.76 -24.70 0.81
N ASN A 864 -4.69 -23.80 1.16
CA ASN A 864 -5.98 -23.62 0.48
C ASN A 864 -5.95 -22.49 -0.58
N ILE A 865 -4.78 -21.98 -0.94
CA ILE A 865 -4.63 -21.03 -2.06
C ILE A 865 -5.03 -21.73 -3.35
N THR A 866 -6.04 -21.17 -4.01
CA THR A 866 -6.60 -21.60 -5.29
C THR A 866 -7.14 -20.37 -6.01
N GLU A 867 -7.17 -20.37 -7.34
CA GLU A 867 -7.70 -19.23 -8.13
C GLU A 867 -9.12 -18.84 -7.71
N ASN A 868 -9.98 -19.84 -7.48
CA ASN A 868 -11.34 -19.66 -6.96
C ASN A 868 -11.40 -19.04 -5.55
N ALA A 869 -10.38 -19.23 -4.72
CA ALA A 869 -10.28 -18.58 -3.42
C ALA A 869 -9.75 -17.15 -3.52
N VAL A 870 -8.72 -16.92 -4.34
CA VAL A 870 -8.10 -15.62 -4.58
C VAL A 870 -9.08 -14.66 -5.29
N THR A 871 -9.77 -15.13 -6.34
CA THR A 871 -10.83 -14.39 -7.06
C THR A 871 -11.94 -13.92 -6.12
N ARG A 872 -12.39 -14.81 -5.24
CA ARG A 872 -13.44 -14.53 -4.25
C ARG A 872 -12.98 -13.51 -3.19
N ILE A 873 -11.70 -13.52 -2.83
CA ILE A 873 -11.10 -12.49 -1.95
C ILE A 873 -11.08 -11.14 -2.68
N SER A 874 -10.55 -11.09 -3.91
CA SER A 874 -10.32 -9.82 -4.60
C SER A 874 -11.60 -9.14 -5.06
N LYS A 875 -12.58 -9.89 -5.57
CA LYS A 875 -13.90 -9.32 -5.91
C LYS A 875 -14.66 -8.81 -4.68
N ALA A 876 -14.38 -9.35 -3.49
CA ALA A 876 -14.98 -8.93 -2.23
C ALA A 876 -14.21 -7.83 -1.50
N GLU A 877 -13.09 -7.31 -2.05
CA GLU A 877 -12.14 -6.48 -1.30
C GLU A 877 -12.76 -5.16 -0.81
N ALA A 878 -13.21 -4.29 -1.72
CA ALA A 878 -13.85 -3.02 -1.38
C ALA A 878 -15.05 -3.17 -0.42
N PRO A 879 -16.05 -4.06 -0.65
CA PRO A 879 -17.15 -4.23 0.30
C PRO A 879 -16.71 -4.81 1.65
N MET A 880 -15.68 -5.67 1.71
CA MET A 880 -15.12 -6.12 3.00
C MET A 880 -14.38 -5.00 3.74
N ARG A 881 -13.65 -4.13 3.02
CA ARG A 881 -12.97 -2.96 3.57
C ARG A 881 -13.98 -2.01 4.21
N GLY A 882 -15.05 -1.65 3.49
CA GLY A 882 -16.14 -0.81 4.03
C GLY A 882 -16.83 -1.37 5.28
N VAL A 883 -17.03 -2.70 5.37
CA VAL A 883 -17.54 -3.34 6.60
C VAL A 883 -16.58 -3.16 7.79
N MET A 884 -15.27 -3.21 7.55
CA MET A 884 -14.26 -2.97 8.59
C MET A 884 -14.16 -1.48 8.98
N ASP A 885 -14.27 -0.56 8.03
CA ASP A 885 -14.31 0.88 8.28
C ASP A 885 -15.54 1.27 9.12
N ASN A 886 -16.70 0.70 8.82
CA ASN A 886 -17.93 0.92 9.58
C ASN A 886 -17.83 0.40 11.02
N ILE A 887 -17.29 -0.81 11.23
CA ILE A 887 -17.07 -1.35 12.59
C ILE A 887 -16.01 -0.56 13.37
N ASP A 888 -14.93 -0.10 12.73
CA ASP A 888 -13.93 0.75 13.38
C ASP A 888 -14.54 2.08 13.88
N ARG A 889 -15.41 2.71 13.07
CA ARG A 889 -16.12 3.94 13.43
C ARG A 889 -17.11 3.71 14.57
N ASP A 890 -17.96 2.70 14.45
CA ASP A 890 -19.01 2.39 15.44
C ASP A 890 -18.43 2.04 16.82
N LEU A 891 -17.27 1.38 16.87
CA LEU A 891 -16.55 1.09 18.12
C LEU A 891 -15.79 2.31 18.67
N LYS A 892 -15.87 3.49 18.02
CA LYS A 892 -15.03 4.68 18.27
C LYS A 892 -13.55 4.32 18.40
N ARG A 893 -13.09 3.34 17.63
CA ARG A 893 -11.74 2.77 17.73
C ARG A 893 -10.74 3.88 17.45
N ILE A 894 -9.88 4.21 18.42
CA ILE A 894 -8.83 5.23 18.26
C ILE A 894 -7.87 4.79 17.16
N ARG A 895 -8.16 5.28 15.95
CA ARG A 895 -7.75 4.69 14.68
C ARG A 895 -6.36 5.11 14.28
N ARG A 896 -5.64 4.16 13.66
CA ARG A 896 -4.24 4.27 13.22
C ARG A 896 -4.14 4.94 11.83
N SER A 897 -3.26 5.91 11.59
CA SER A 897 -2.93 6.44 10.24
C SER A 897 -1.55 7.12 10.17
N GLY A 898 -0.54 6.62 9.44
CA GLY A 898 0.73 7.35 9.21
C GLY A 898 1.66 7.64 10.42
N LYS A 899 1.49 8.78 11.11
CA LYS A 899 2.46 9.34 12.07
C LYS A 899 2.63 8.46 13.32
N HIS A 900 3.68 7.64 13.35
CA HIS A 900 4.35 7.29 14.62
C HIS A 900 4.53 8.58 15.43
N LYS A 901 4.41 8.55 16.77
CA LYS A 901 4.64 9.73 17.63
C LYS A 901 5.98 10.34 17.22
N LYS A 902 5.96 11.45 16.45
CA LYS A 902 7.13 11.88 15.67
C LYS A 902 8.23 12.16 16.69
N LYS A 903 9.26 11.30 16.77
CA LYS A 903 10.43 11.57 17.62
C LYS A 903 10.87 12.96 17.20
N SER A 904 10.86 13.89 18.15
CA SER A 904 10.85 15.33 17.87
C SER A 904 12.00 15.65 16.94
N SER A 905 11.69 15.92 15.67
CA SER A 905 12.75 16.04 14.67
C SER A 905 13.64 17.25 14.94
N GLY A 906 13.19 18.21 15.76
CA GLY A 906 14.03 19.20 16.46
C GLY A 906 15.32 18.56 16.97
N THR A 907 15.28 17.72 18.00
CA THR A 907 16.51 17.15 18.61
C THR A 907 17.44 16.42 17.63
N ASP A 908 16.91 15.83 16.55
CA ASP A 908 17.74 15.23 15.50
C ASP A 908 18.33 16.33 14.57
N MET A 909 17.53 17.34 14.19
CA MET A 909 17.92 18.47 13.34
C MET A 909 18.84 19.46 14.06
N ASP A 910 18.63 19.75 15.35
CA ASP A 910 19.45 20.66 16.17
C ASP A 910 20.90 20.16 16.24
N VAL A 911 21.08 18.84 16.37
CA VAL A 911 22.38 18.16 16.35
C VAL A 911 23.03 18.22 14.97
N LEU A 912 22.26 18.03 13.89
CA LEU A 912 22.76 18.12 12.52
C LEU A 912 23.15 19.55 12.15
N VAL A 913 22.28 20.54 12.42
CA VAL A 913 22.54 21.97 12.20
C VAL A 913 23.76 22.42 12.97
N GLY A 914 23.88 22.03 14.25
CA GLY A 914 25.07 22.29 15.06
C GLY A 914 26.35 21.76 14.39
N LYS A 915 26.34 20.53 13.88
CA LYS A 915 27.51 19.94 13.21
C LYS A 915 27.81 20.57 11.84
N LEU A 916 26.80 20.93 11.07
CA LEU A 916 26.93 21.62 9.79
C LEU A 916 27.55 23.03 9.94
N ILE A 917 27.28 23.71 11.07
CA ILE A 917 27.87 24.99 11.44
C ILE A 917 29.31 24.80 11.97
N GLU A 918 29.55 23.81 12.83
CA GLU A 918 30.89 23.49 13.37
C GLU A 918 31.92 23.20 12.24
N GLU A 919 31.50 22.47 11.20
CA GLU A 919 32.34 22.15 10.04
C GLU A 919 32.34 23.24 8.94
N ASP A 920 31.52 24.30 9.12
CA ASP A 920 31.33 25.43 8.19
C ASP A 920 31.12 24.99 6.72
N VAL A 921 30.19 24.06 6.50
CA VAL A 921 30.06 23.37 5.19
C VAL A 921 29.59 24.27 4.05
N PHE A 922 29.01 25.44 4.36
CA PHE A 922 28.48 26.39 3.37
C PHE A 922 29.38 27.61 3.12
N SER A 923 30.61 27.61 3.64
CA SER A 923 31.67 28.50 3.14
C SER A 923 32.62 27.70 2.25
N ARG A 924 32.90 28.18 1.02
CA ARG A 924 33.94 27.57 0.17
C ARG A 924 35.33 27.76 0.79
N ARG A 925 36.08 26.68 0.94
CA ARG A 925 37.43 26.59 1.49
C ARG A 925 38.28 25.69 0.56
N PRO A 926 39.10 26.27 -0.33
CA PRO A 926 39.98 25.52 -1.23
C PRO A 926 40.79 24.42 -0.53
N GLY A 927 40.96 23.27 -1.19
CA GLY A 927 41.69 22.10 -0.69
C GLY A 927 40.96 21.26 0.37
N ARG A 928 39.72 21.60 0.75
CA ARG A 928 38.95 20.85 1.77
C ARG A 928 38.32 19.58 1.18
N GLY A 929 39.11 18.51 1.14
CA GLY A 929 38.71 17.20 0.61
C GLY A 929 38.10 16.21 1.62
N TYR A 930 37.25 15.30 1.14
CA TYR A 930 36.76 14.14 1.89
C TYR A 930 37.69 12.93 1.74
N LYS A 931 37.58 11.92 2.63
CA LYS A 931 38.39 10.68 2.53
C LYS A 931 37.77 9.68 1.57
N HIS A 932 36.44 9.59 1.52
CA HIS A 932 35.72 8.74 0.59
C HIS A 932 35.22 9.49 -0.65
N PHE A 933 34.48 10.59 -0.45
CA PHE A 933 33.90 11.41 -1.53
C PHE A 933 34.90 12.43 -2.09
N LYS A 934 36.05 11.93 -2.58
CA LYS A 934 37.11 12.75 -3.16
C LYS A 934 36.70 13.39 -4.48
N ASN A 935 37.14 14.62 -4.72
CA ASN A 935 36.87 15.40 -5.93
C ASN A 935 35.35 15.42 -6.22
N PHE A 936 34.55 15.77 -5.21
CA PHE A 936 33.10 15.67 -5.33
C PHE A 936 32.57 16.76 -6.26
N GLU A 937 32.25 16.34 -7.48
CA GLU A 937 31.61 17.17 -8.50
C GLU A 937 30.22 17.64 -8.02
N ARG A 938 29.95 18.96 -8.07
CA ARG A 938 28.70 19.57 -7.56
C ARG A 938 27.49 19.23 -8.44
N SER A 939 27.63 19.26 -9.75
CA SER A 939 26.52 19.05 -10.69
C SER A 939 26.30 17.56 -11.00
N PRO A 940 25.08 17.01 -10.84
CA PRO A 940 24.78 15.64 -11.28
C PRO A 940 24.85 15.44 -12.80
N ILE A 941 25.06 16.50 -13.59
CA ILE A 941 24.92 16.50 -15.06
C ILE A 941 26.08 17.18 -15.79
N SER A 942 27.17 17.54 -15.11
CA SER A 942 28.38 18.11 -15.73
C SER A 942 29.01 17.17 -16.76
N TRP A 943 28.98 15.86 -16.52
CA TRP A 943 29.44 14.82 -17.44
C TRP A 943 28.44 14.44 -18.55
N LEU A 944 27.31 15.16 -18.70
CA LEU A 944 26.40 14.96 -19.83
C LEU A 944 26.86 15.70 -21.08
N ASP A 945 27.24 14.93 -22.10
CA ASP A 945 27.39 15.43 -23.46
C ASP A 945 26.02 15.85 -24.02
N MET A 946 25.77 17.17 -24.04
CA MET A 946 24.51 17.76 -24.51
C MET A 946 24.23 17.51 -26.00
N SER A 947 25.25 17.24 -26.82
CA SER A 947 25.09 16.83 -28.22
C SER A 947 24.50 15.41 -28.29
N LYS A 948 25.10 14.45 -27.57
CA LYS A 948 24.57 13.09 -27.44
C LYS A 948 23.17 13.07 -26.82
N ILE A 949 22.85 13.99 -25.90
CA ILE A 949 21.49 14.17 -25.37
C ILE A 949 20.52 14.66 -26.46
N TYR A 950 20.88 15.69 -27.23
CA TYR A 950 20.04 16.23 -28.32
C TYR A 950 19.77 15.18 -29.41
N THR A 951 20.79 14.45 -29.86
CA THR A 951 20.63 13.37 -30.83
C THR A 951 19.78 12.23 -30.27
N TRP A 952 19.93 11.88 -28.99
CA TRP A 952 19.12 10.85 -28.33
C TRP A 952 17.64 11.26 -28.24
N ILE A 953 17.35 12.51 -27.86
CA ILE A 953 15.99 13.06 -27.80
C ILE A 953 15.34 13.06 -29.18
N ASN A 954 16.05 13.54 -30.21
CA ASN A 954 15.51 13.57 -31.57
C ASN A 954 15.29 12.17 -32.13
N LYS A 955 16.22 11.22 -31.93
CA LYS A 955 16.01 9.81 -32.29
C LYS A 955 14.73 9.23 -31.69
N HIS A 956 14.42 9.52 -30.43
CA HIS A 956 13.16 9.03 -29.83
C HIS A 956 11.92 9.79 -30.29
N LYS A 957 12.03 11.10 -30.58
CA LYS A 957 10.97 11.90 -31.24
C LYS A 957 10.63 11.34 -32.63
N ASP A 958 11.65 10.99 -33.42
CA ASP A 958 11.49 10.44 -34.76
C ASP A 958 10.98 8.98 -34.72
N ASN A 959 11.49 8.15 -33.79
CA ASN A 959 10.92 6.82 -33.53
C ASN A 959 9.41 6.88 -33.22
N MET A 960 8.94 7.86 -32.45
CA MET A 960 7.51 8.02 -32.18
C MET A 960 6.70 8.42 -33.43
N SER A 961 7.23 9.26 -34.32
CA SER A 961 6.49 9.76 -35.48
C SER A 961 6.26 8.65 -36.52
N ILE A 962 7.18 7.69 -36.61
CA ILE A 962 7.01 6.44 -37.37
C ILE A 962 6.32 5.31 -36.57
N GLY A 963 5.72 5.62 -35.41
CA GLY A 963 4.98 4.66 -34.58
C GLY A 963 5.82 3.65 -33.79
N THR A 964 7.16 3.65 -33.94
CA THR A 964 8.08 2.73 -33.27
C THR A 964 8.26 3.09 -31.80
N ARG A 965 7.28 2.73 -30.98
CA ARG A 965 7.27 2.95 -29.52
C ARG A 965 7.97 1.86 -28.71
N GLY A 966 8.44 0.78 -29.35
CA GLY A 966 9.19 -0.30 -28.71
C GLY A 966 10.48 0.18 -28.01
N ARG A 967 10.93 -0.59 -27.02
CA ARG A 967 11.96 -0.23 -26.04
C ARG A 967 12.95 -1.38 -25.80
#